data_AF-A0A315VHA5-F1
#
_entry.id   AF-A0A315VHA5-F1
#
_cell.length_a   1.000
_cell.length_b   1.000
_cell.length_c   1.000
_cell.angle_alpha   90.00
_cell.angle_beta   90.00
_cell.angle_gamma   90.00
#
_symmetry.space_group_name_H-M   'P 1'
#
loop_
_entity.id
_entity.type
_entity.pdbx_description
1 polymer ?
#
loop_
_entity_poly.entity_id
_entity_poly.type
_entity_poly.pdbx_seq_one_letter_code
_entity_poly.pdbx_strand_id
1 'polypeptide(L)'
;MKIDFAPVDVPLQRRLQTAAVVQWVFSFLGLAPTCIILFFYLLFTRFWLISVLYAIWWYYDFDTPARGGRRVAVLRGLKVWEYMRDYFPIKLVKTVDLDPRHNYILGFHPHGVLVAGAFTNFCTCATGFPQLFPGLTSYLLMLPLWFRAPFFRDYIMCAGLIPSDKESASFPLRKKKGGSAVVIAVGGAPEALDAHPGTFNVLLANKKGFIKMAMEHGAHLVPVFSFGENEVYDQVENPRGTWLRWTQDRLQSIMGISLPLFHARGIFQYSFGLMPYRRPIYTVVGRPIKVEKKEKPTSEELNALHQLYMDELSSLFDEHKGNYGVDKDTILAAYSGVLKGTGSSILSSLQDLPSALWPCSSRMEKHLQVISVLQWVISFLAMGIACTLLLIYMFCTDCWLIAALYTTWLIVDWNTPKQGGRRSSWVRNWTVWTYFRDYFPIRLIKTHDLLPNRNYILGYHPHGIFCFGAFCNFGTEATGFSKKFPGIKPSLATLAGNFRLPVLRDYLMSGGICPVNRHSIDYLLSCNGTGNAVVIVVGGAAESLHCAPGMNSVTLKNRKGFVKLALQKGSDLVPVYSFGENDAYKQVIFEEGTCWKALQKRLQKMLGFAPCLFYGSAWGIPITVPKIEHPTVEMVDLYHEMYVRSLQCLFDKYKTRFGLKESDILHIHLEQQLESWGQLEN
;
A
#
# COMPACT_ATOMS: atom_id res chain seq x y z
N MET A 1 13.21 2.70 24.05
CA MET A 1 13.74 3.92 23.41
C MET A 1 13.51 5.08 24.36
N LYS A 2 14.55 5.80 24.77
CA LYS A 2 14.42 6.99 25.64
C LYS A 2 14.00 8.17 24.74
N ILE A 3 12.95 8.90 25.11
CA ILE A 3 12.50 10.07 24.34
C ILE A 3 13.40 11.24 24.70
N ASP A 4 14.07 11.79 23.69
CA ASP A 4 14.92 12.98 23.80
C ASP A 4 14.11 14.21 23.41
N PHE A 5 13.70 15.01 24.39
CA PHE A 5 12.87 16.19 24.16
C PHE A 5 13.71 17.38 23.69
N ALA A 6 13.13 18.20 22.82
CA ALA A 6 13.78 19.44 22.42
C ALA A 6 13.94 20.36 23.66
N PRO A 7 15.10 21.02 23.84
CA PRO A 7 15.29 21.98 24.92
C PRO A 7 14.22 23.07 24.91
N VAL A 8 13.83 23.54 26.09
CA VAL A 8 12.85 24.65 26.20
C VAL A 8 13.45 25.94 25.63
N ASP A 9 14.76 26.14 25.76
CA ASP A 9 15.49 27.33 25.31
C ASP A 9 16.08 27.19 23.90
N VAL A 10 15.22 26.86 22.93
CA VAL A 10 15.61 26.88 21.49
C VAL A 10 15.41 28.29 20.92
N PRO A 11 16.43 28.90 20.26
CA PRO A 11 16.32 30.23 19.67
C PRO A 11 15.19 30.36 18.65
N LEU A 12 14.55 31.53 18.56
CA LEU A 12 13.42 31.81 17.66
C LEU A 12 13.75 31.44 16.20
N GLN A 13 14.96 31.75 15.72
CA GLN A 13 15.38 31.40 14.36
C GLN A 13 15.31 29.90 14.10
N ARG A 14 15.75 29.04 15.04
CA ARG A 14 15.64 27.58 14.89
C ARG A 14 14.18 27.11 14.93
N ARG A 15 13.30 27.81 15.65
CA ARG A 15 11.85 27.54 15.64
C ARG A 15 11.22 27.89 14.30
N LEU A 16 11.58 29.03 13.71
CA LEU A 16 11.09 29.44 12.40
C LEU A 16 11.57 28.49 11.28
N GLN A 17 12.82 28.06 11.31
CA GLN A 17 13.34 26.98 10.45
C GLN A 17 12.53 25.69 10.59
N THR A 18 12.21 25.31 11.84
CA THR A 18 11.40 24.11 12.10
C THR A 18 9.97 24.29 11.57
N ALA A 19 9.34 25.45 11.81
CA ALA A 19 8.00 25.76 11.33
C ALA A 19 7.92 25.75 9.78
N ALA A 20 8.93 26.31 9.11
CA ALA A 20 9.03 26.29 7.65
C ALA A 20 9.07 24.87 7.09
N VAL A 21 9.89 23.99 7.67
CA VAL A 21 9.98 22.59 7.22
C VAL A 21 8.73 21.78 7.62
N VAL A 22 8.12 22.05 8.78
CA VAL A 22 6.81 21.46 9.14
C VAL A 22 5.75 21.84 8.11
N GLN A 23 5.69 23.12 7.73
CA GLN A 23 4.76 23.59 6.70
C GLN A 23 5.04 22.88 5.36
N TRP A 24 6.30 22.73 4.95
CA TRP A 24 6.66 22.03 3.72
C TRP A 24 6.30 20.54 3.75
N VAL A 25 6.62 19.83 4.84
CA VAL A 25 6.25 18.41 5.02
C VAL A 25 4.73 18.24 5.00
N PHE A 26 4.00 19.12 5.69
CA PHE A 26 2.53 19.13 5.65
C PHE A 26 2.00 19.39 4.23
N SER A 27 2.61 20.34 3.50
CA SER A 27 2.26 20.61 2.11
C SER A 27 2.43 19.38 1.20
N PHE A 28 3.46 18.57 1.43
CA PHE A 28 3.69 17.38 0.62
C PHE A 28 2.79 16.19 1.00
N LEU A 29 2.57 15.95 2.30
CA LEU A 29 1.89 14.73 2.79
C LEU A 29 0.40 14.94 3.11
N GLY A 30 0.01 16.12 3.59
CA GLY A 30 -1.31 16.37 4.16
C GLY A 30 -2.18 17.35 3.39
N LEU A 31 -1.57 18.34 2.72
CA LEU A 31 -2.32 19.46 2.15
C LEU A 31 -3.26 19.04 1.03
N ALA A 32 -2.86 18.15 0.12
CA ALA A 32 -3.76 17.66 -0.92
C ALA A 32 -5.01 16.95 -0.36
N PRO A 33 -4.90 15.95 0.55
CA PRO A 33 -6.04 15.41 1.26
C PRO A 33 -6.88 16.48 1.96
N THR A 34 -6.26 17.43 2.66
CA THR A 34 -6.96 18.55 3.31
C THR A 34 -7.74 19.39 2.31
N CYS A 35 -7.16 19.74 1.16
CA CYS A 35 -7.83 20.52 0.13
C CYS A 35 -8.98 19.76 -0.55
N ILE A 36 -8.82 18.44 -0.77
CA ILE A 36 -9.90 17.58 -1.27
C ILE A 36 -11.06 17.55 -0.26
N ILE A 37 -10.76 17.30 1.01
CA ILE A 37 -11.76 17.31 2.08
C ILE A 37 -12.43 18.68 2.18
N LEU A 38 -11.66 19.77 2.12
CA LEU A 38 -12.19 21.13 2.16
C LEU A 38 -13.12 21.41 0.97
N PHE A 39 -12.72 21.03 -0.24
CA PHE A 39 -13.53 21.22 -1.45
C PHE A 39 -14.90 20.55 -1.33
N PHE A 40 -14.92 19.28 -0.92
CA PHE A 40 -16.17 18.55 -0.67
C PHE A 40 -16.92 19.09 0.54
N TYR A 41 -16.23 19.42 1.63
CA TYR A 41 -16.84 20.00 2.82
C TYR A 41 -17.61 21.27 2.47
N LEU A 42 -16.97 22.21 1.74
CA LEU A 42 -17.58 23.46 1.34
C LEU A 42 -18.83 23.25 0.48
N LEU A 43 -18.86 22.24 -0.41
CA LEU A 43 -20.04 21.89 -1.23
C LEU A 43 -21.28 21.55 -0.39
N PHE A 44 -21.11 21.06 0.83
CA PHE A 44 -22.20 20.70 1.74
C PHE A 44 -22.45 21.75 2.84
N THR A 45 -21.94 22.96 2.67
CA THR A 45 -22.21 24.08 3.59
C THR A 45 -22.82 25.26 2.85
N ARG A 46 -23.25 26.28 3.61
CA ARG A 46 -23.61 27.61 3.08
C ARG A 46 -22.57 28.23 2.12
N PHE A 47 -21.33 27.74 2.11
CA PHE A 47 -20.24 28.19 1.25
C PHE A 47 -20.11 27.39 -0.06
N TRP A 48 -21.08 26.55 -0.42
CA TRP A 48 -21.04 25.69 -1.61
C TRP A 48 -20.72 26.42 -2.91
N LEU A 49 -21.12 27.70 -3.01
CA LEU A 49 -20.86 28.54 -4.17
C LEU A 49 -19.36 28.69 -4.44
N ILE A 50 -18.50 28.71 -3.41
CA ILE A 50 -17.04 28.76 -3.56
C ILE A 50 -16.55 27.52 -4.31
N SER A 51 -16.99 26.32 -3.92
CA SER A 51 -16.57 25.09 -4.58
C SER A 51 -17.12 24.98 -6.00
N VAL A 52 -18.36 25.45 -6.26
CA VAL A 52 -18.94 25.44 -7.61
C VAL A 52 -18.20 26.42 -8.52
N LEU A 53 -17.95 27.66 -8.08
CA LEU A 53 -17.17 28.63 -8.84
C LEU A 53 -15.74 28.12 -9.10
N TYR A 54 -15.12 27.50 -8.09
CA TYR A 54 -13.82 26.88 -8.27
C TYR A 54 -13.88 25.69 -9.24
N ALA A 55 -14.92 24.85 -9.21
CA ALA A 55 -15.07 23.74 -10.15
C ALA A 55 -15.22 24.21 -11.59
N ILE A 56 -15.98 25.30 -11.81
CA ILE A 56 -16.09 25.94 -13.13
C ILE A 56 -14.72 26.44 -13.58
N TRP A 57 -14.01 27.20 -12.74
CA TRP A 57 -12.64 27.64 -13.03
C TRP A 57 -11.71 26.46 -13.33
N TRP A 58 -11.76 25.42 -12.51
CA TRP A 58 -10.94 24.23 -12.64
C TRP A 58 -11.20 23.49 -13.96
N TYR A 59 -12.46 23.42 -14.41
CA TYR A 59 -12.81 22.86 -15.71
C TYR A 59 -12.20 23.67 -16.86
N TYR A 60 -12.32 25.00 -16.84
CA TYR A 60 -11.72 25.87 -17.86
C TYR A 60 -10.19 25.83 -17.86
N ASP A 61 -9.59 25.68 -16.68
CA ASP A 61 -8.15 25.72 -16.47
C ASP A 61 -7.49 24.33 -16.45
N PHE A 62 -8.24 23.28 -16.79
CA PHE A 62 -7.82 21.89 -16.57
C PHE A 62 -6.43 21.58 -17.12
N ASP A 63 -6.12 22.07 -18.34
CA ASP A 63 -4.86 21.82 -19.06
C ASP A 63 -3.67 22.69 -18.62
N THR A 64 -3.88 23.72 -17.82
CA THR A 64 -2.83 24.69 -17.46
C THR A 64 -1.56 24.05 -16.87
N PRO A 65 -1.63 23.02 -15.98
CA PRO A 65 -0.45 22.31 -15.51
C PRO A 65 0.41 21.74 -16.64
N ALA A 66 -0.23 21.18 -17.68
CA ALA A 66 0.46 20.58 -18.82
C ALA A 66 1.07 21.63 -19.78
N ARG A 67 0.68 22.90 -19.64
CA ARG A 67 1.14 24.03 -20.44
C ARG A 67 2.11 24.94 -19.68
N GLY A 68 2.89 24.35 -18.77
CA GLY A 68 3.93 25.07 -18.01
C GLY A 68 3.47 25.65 -16.65
N GLY A 69 2.21 25.43 -16.26
CA GLY A 69 1.67 25.85 -14.97
C GLY A 69 1.56 27.36 -14.78
N ARG A 70 1.27 27.80 -13.55
CA ARG A 70 1.14 29.21 -13.15
C ARG A 70 2.10 29.57 -12.03
N ARG A 71 3.34 29.85 -12.41
CA ARG A 71 4.41 30.20 -11.47
C ARG A 71 4.26 31.63 -10.94
N VAL A 72 4.44 31.81 -9.64
CA VAL A 72 4.32 33.12 -8.97
C VAL A 72 5.63 33.49 -8.29
N ALA A 73 6.32 34.50 -8.83
CA ALA A 73 7.66 34.88 -8.36
C ALA A 73 7.69 35.29 -6.88
N VAL A 74 6.68 36.03 -6.42
CA VAL A 74 6.56 36.48 -5.02
C VAL A 74 6.49 35.29 -4.07
N LEU A 75 5.67 34.28 -4.38
CA LEU A 75 5.51 33.10 -3.53
C LEU A 75 6.79 32.27 -3.46
N ARG A 76 7.57 32.22 -4.55
CA ARG A 76 8.87 31.53 -4.60
C ARG A 76 9.98 32.26 -3.84
N GLY A 77 9.83 33.57 -3.64
CA GLY A 77 10.76 34.43 -2.90
C GLY A 77 10.39 34.65 -1.44
N LEU A 78 9.41 33.93 -0.90
CA LEU A 78 9.02 34.07 0.51
C LEU A 78 10.15 33.65 1.46
N LYS A 79 10.30 34.39 2.56
CA LYS A 79 11.30 34.14 3.62
C LYS A 79 11.19 32.76 4.27
N VAL A 80 10.03 32.11 4.19
CA VAL A 80 9.83 30.72 4.64
C VAL A 80 10.81 29.76 3.94
N TRP A 81 11.15 30.00 2.67
CA TRP A 81 12.08 29.15 1.92
C TRP A 81 13.54 29.36 2.34
N GLU A 82 13.91 30.57 2.78
CA GLU A 82 15.22 30.82 3.38
C GLU A 82 15.37 30.06 4.70
N TYR A 83 14.32 30.06 5.53
CA TYR A 83 14.29 29.25 6.75
C TYR A 83 14.36 27.74 6.46
N MET A 84 13.73 27.25 5.38
CA MET A 84 13.89 25.87 4.93
C MET A 84 15.32 25.57 4.49
N ARG A 85 15.93 26.44 3.66
CA ARG A 85 17.35 26.31 3.26
C ARG A 85 18.27 26.22 4.47
N ASP A 86 18.07 27.10 5.46
CA ASP A 86 18.91 27.17 6.66
C ASP A 86 18.62 26.05 7.67
N TYR A 87 17.50 25.33 7.53
CA TYR A 87 17.22 24.13 8.32
C TYR A 87 18.13 22.96 7.90
N PHE A 88 18.30 22.78 6.59
CA PHE A 88 19.09 21.73 5.94
C PHE A 88 20.44 22.20 5.37
N PRO A 89 20.98 23.34 5.81
CA PRO A 89 22.02 24.07 5.09
C PRO A 89 22.15 23.84 3.56
N ILE A 90 21.08 24.05 2.78
CA ILE A 90 21.05 23.68 1.35
C ILE A 90 21.93 24.63 0.53
N LYS A 91 22.81 24.08 -0.32
CA LYS A 91 23.61 24.84 -1.29
C LYS A 91 23.43 24.30 -2.70
N LEU A 92 23.19 25.22 -3.65
CA LEU A 92 23.21 24.94 -5.08
C LEU A 92 24.58 25.35 -5.64
N VAL A 93 25.33 24.38 -6.14
CA VAL A 93 26.68 24.57 -6.68
C VAL A 93 26.61 24.55 -8.20
N LYS A 94 27.01 25.66 -8.81
CA LYS A 94 27.13 25.81 -10.25
C LYS A 94 28.57 25.52 -10.66
N THR A 95 28.76 24.53 -11.53
CA THR A 95 30.09 24.22 -12.09
C THR A 95 30.41 25.05 -13.33
N VAL A 96 29.40 25.34 -14.17
CA VAL A 96 29.55 26.08 -15.43
C VAL A 96 28.35 26.99 -15.71
N ASP A 97 28.55 27.99 -16.57
CA ASP A 97 27.46 28.77 -17.16
C ASP A 97 26.61 27.92 -18.10
N LEU A 98 25.29 28.07 -18.00
CA LEU A 98 24.34 27.50 -18.95
C LEU A 98 23.81 28.64 -19.83
N ASP A 99 24.03 28.53 -21.14
CA ASP A 99 23.57 29.51 -22.11
C ASP A 99 22.03 29.58 -22.16
N PRO A 100 21.40 30.73 -21.87
CA PRO A 100 19.94 30.86 -21.85
C PRO A 100 19.29 30.78 -23.23
N ARG A 101 20.06 30.72 -24.32
CA ARG A 101 19.56 30.48 -25.69
C ARG A 101 19.17 29.02 -25.94
N HIS A 102 19.55 28.11 -25.05
CA HIS A 102 19.21 26.69 -25.15
C HIS A 102 18.18 26.27 -24.09
N ASN A 103 17.51 25.14 -24.35
CA ASN A 103 16.67 24.46 -23.37
C ASN A 103 17.45 23.29 -22.78
N TYR A 104 17.17 22.96 -21.52
CA TYR A 104 17.90 21.95 -20.77
C TYR A 104 16.96 20.95 -20.11
N ILE A 105 17.40 19.69 -20.03
CA ILE A 105 16.84 18.69 -19.13
C ILE A 105 17.89 18.41 -18.05
N LEU A 106 17.60 18.83 -16.82
CA LEU A 106 18.42 18.60 -15.64
C LEU A 106 17.98 17.27 -15.01
N GLY A 107 18.80 16.23 -15.15
CA GLY A 107 18.53 14.95 -14.48
C GLY A 107 19.10 14.98 -13.08
N PHE A 108 18.21 15.04 -12.08
CA PHE A 108 18.49 15.14 -10.66
C PHE A 108 18.61 13.76 -10.01
N HIS A 109 19.68 13.55 -9.25
CA HIS A 109 19.99 12.31 -8.55
C HIS A 109 20.58 12.56 -7.15
N PRO A 110 20.33 11.70 -6.15
CA PRO A 110 19.26 10.71 -6.14
C PRO A 110 17.90 11.38 -5.92
N HIS A 111 16.80 10.67 -6.13
CA HIS A 111 15.44 11.16 -5.85
C HIS A 111 15.24 11.43 -4.35
N GLY A 112 15.75 10.56 -3.47
CA GLY A 112 15.54 10.68 -2.02
C GLY A 112 14.06 10.67 -1.58
N VAL A 113 13.84 10.84 -0.29
CA VAL A 113 12.51 10.94 0.33
C VAL A 113 12.04 12.40 0.30
N LEU A 114 10.93 12.68 -0.40
CA LEU A 114 10.33 14.02 -0.62
C LEU A 114 11.16 15.03 -1.44
N VAL A 115 12.41 14.71 -1.80
CA VAL A 115 13.28 15.50 -2.70
C VAL A 115 13.48 16.95 -2.23
N ALA A 116 13.81 17.14 -0.94
CA ALA A 116 13.96 18.45 -0.32
C ALA A 116 14.94 19.37 -1.08
N GLY A 117 16.07 18.82 -1.53
CA GLY A 117 17.08 19.56 -2.29
C GLY A 117 16.54 20.05 -3.63
N ALA A 118 15.90 19.17 -4.42
CA ALA A 118 15.34 19.58 -5.70
C ALA A 118 14.25 20.64 -5.54
N PHE A 119 13.35 20.48 -4.56
CA PHE A 119 12.29 21.45 -4.32
C PHE A 119 12.88 22.82 -3.96
N THR A 120 13.78 22.90 -2.97
CA THR A 120 14.34 24.19 -2.56
C THR A 120 15.15 24.83 -3.68
N ASN A 121 15.96 24.05 -4.41
CA ASN A 121 16.83 24.56 -5.47
C ASN A 121 16.11 25.02 -6.72
N PHE A 122 15.10 24.28 -7.17
CA PHE A 122 14.49 24.51 -8.48
C PHE A 122 13.08 25.12 -8.40
N CYS A 123 12.37 24.98 -7.28
CA CYS A 123 11.05 25.59 -7.10
C CYS A 123 11.08 26.94 -6.38
N THR A 124 12.08 27.20 -5.54
CA THR A 124 12.15 28.45 -4.75
C THR A 124 13.29 29.35 -5.22
N CYS A 125 13.37 30.56 -4.67
CA CYS A 125 14.51 31.46 -4.88
C CYS A 125 15.56 31.36 -3.76
N ALA A 126 15.38 30.48 -2.77
CA ALA A 126 16.15 30.50 -1.52
C ALA A 126 17.64 30.22 -1.70
N THR A 127 18.02 29.39 -2.68
CA THR A 127 19.43 29.07 -3.01
C THR A 127 19.96 29.86 -4.20
N GLY A 128 19.20 30.84 -4.68
CA GLY A 128 19.68 31.78 -5.70
C GLY A 128 19.70 31.24 -7.14
N PHE A 129 18.85 30.26 -7.48
CA PHE A 129 18.80 29.72 -8.85
C PHE A 129 18.69 30.81 -9.95
N PRO A 130 17.81 31.84 -9.84
CA PRO A 130 17.74 32.89 -10.86
C PRO A 130 19.03 33.71 -11.01
N GLN A 131 19.83 33.84 -9.94
CA GLN A 131 21.11 34.55 -9.93
C GLN A 131 22.23 33.68 -10.48
N LEU A 132 22.22 32.37 -10.15
CA LEU A 132 23.21 31.42 -10.65
C LEU A 132 23.01 31.11 -12.13
N PHE A 133 21.77 31.03 -12.60
CA PHE A 133 21.42 30.70 -13.98
C PHE A 133 20.49 31.78 -14.58
N PRO A 134 21.01 32.99 -14.84
CA PRO A 134 20.21 34.09 -15.35
C PRO A 134 19.61 33.76 -16.71
N GLY A 135 18.33 34.10 -16.90
CA GLY A 135 17.59 33.80 -18.14
C GLY A 135 17.02 32.38 -18.21
N LEU A 136 17.39 31.47 -17.29
CA LEU A 136 16.77 30.16 -17.19
C LEU A 136 15.55 30.16 -16.28
N THR A 137 14.54 29.41 -16.70
CA THR A 137 13.35 29.10 -15.93
C THR A 137 13.35 27.61 -15.62
N SER A 138 13.37 27.26 -14.35
CA SER A 138 13.23 25.88 -13.86
C SER A 138 11.77 25.41 -13.83
N TYR A 139 11.55 24.16 -14.21
CA TYR A 139 10.28 23.43 -14.07
C TYR A 139 10.55 22.06 -13.45
N LEU A 140 10.18 21.87 -12.18
CA LEU A 140 10.37 20.57 -11.50
C LEU A 140 9.18 19.65 -11.81
N LEU A 141 9.47 18.44 -12.27
CA LEU A 141 8.46 17.44 -12.59
C LEU A 141 7.92 16.77 -11.32
N MET A 142 6.60 16.66 -11.21
CA MET A 142 5.91 16.02 -10.10
C MET A 142 4.86 15.02 -10.60
N LEU A 143 4.44 14.09 -9.74
CA LEU A 143 3.44 13.08 -10.08
C LEU A 143 2.12 13.74 -10.58
N PRO A 144 1.55 13.31 -11.73
CA PRO A 144 0.39 13.98 -12.33
C PRO A 144 -0.88 13.96 -11.46
N LEU A 145 -1.02 12.96 -10.58
CA LEU A 145 -2.18 12.82 -9.68
C LEU A 145 -2.40 14.09 -8.84
N TRP A 146 -1.33 14.73 -8.39
CA TRP A 146 -1.40 15.91 -7.53
C TRP A 146 -2.04 17.13 -8.22
N PHE A 147 -1.95 17.22 -9.53
CA PHE A 147 -2.57 18.30 -10.31
C PHE A 147 -4.08 18.13 -10.51
N ARG A 148 -4.65 17.01 -10.02
CA ARG A 148 -6.10 16.76 -9.96
C ARG A 148 -6.70 17.05 -8.59
N ALA A 149 -5.91 17.40 -7.59
CA ALA A 149 -6.43 17.79 -6.28
C ALA A 149 -6.86 19.27 -6.32
N PRO A 150 -8.14 19.60 -6.02
CA PRO A 150 -8.63 20.98 -6.01
C PRO A 150 -7.85 21.80 -4.99
N PHE A 151 -7.65 23.09 -5.28
CA PHE A 151 -6.83 24.07 -4.54
C PHE A 151 -5.33 23.74 -4.46
N PHE A 152 -4.98 22.48 -4.17
CA PHE A 152 -3.59 22.03 -4.09
C PHE A 152 -2.86 22.17 -5.43
N ARG A 153 -3.53 21.85 -6.55
CA ARG A 153 -2.97 22.05 -7.90
C ARG A 153 -2.48 23.48 -8.14
N ASP A 154 -3.22 24.47 -7.65
CA ASP A 154 -2.88 25.89 -7.81
C ASP A 154 -1.69 26.26 -6.92
N TYR A 155 -1.67 25.75 -5.68
CA TYR A 155 -0.54 25.92 -4.76
C TYR A 155 0.78 25.39 -5.34
N ILE A 156 0.80 24.17 -5.87
CA ILE A 156 2.04 23.57 -6.42
C ILE A 156 2.46 24.25 -7.73
N MET A 157 1.52 24.67 -8.58
CA MET A 157 1.81 25.42 -9.80
C MET A 157 2.49 26.76 -9.49
N CYS A 158 2.10 27.44 -8.41
CA CYS A 158 2.75 28.68 -7.97
C CYS A 158 4.26 28.51 -7.73
N ALA A 159 4.68 27.33 -7.26
CA ALA A 159 6.09 26.99 -7.05
C ALA A 159 6.83 26.63 -8.36
N GLY A 160 6.14 26.52 -9.49
CA GLY A 160 6.72 26.12 -10.78
C GLY A 160 6.78 24.61 -11.02
N LEU A 161 6.02 23.83 -10.24
CA LEU A 161 5.87 22.39 -10.46
C LEU A 161 4.93 22.12 -11.65
N ILE A 162 5.27 21.12 -12.47
CA ILE A 162 4.45 20.65 -13.59
C ILE A 162 4.32 19.12 -13.57
N PRO A 163 3.30 18.54 -14.21
CA PRO A 163 3.15 17.09 -14.30
C PRO A 163 4.34 16.42 -15.00
N SER A 164 4.68 15.21 -14.57
CA SER A 164 5.80 14.40 -15.09
C SER A 164 5.46 13.58 -16.35
N ASP A 165 4.25 13.72 -16.91
CA ASP A 165 3.93 13.10 -18.20
C ASP A 165 4.69 13.75 -19.36
N LYS A 166 4.83 13.00 -20.46
CA LYS A 166 5.67 13.38 -21.60
C LYS A 166 5.25 14.73 -22.21
N GLU A 167 3.95 14.97 -22.37
CA GLU A 167 3.46 16.20 -23.00
C GLU A 167 3.76 17.43 -22.13
N SER A 168 3.48 17.33 -20.83
CA SER A 168 3.77 18.38 -19.86
C SER A 168 5.25 18.71 -19.79
N ALA A 169 6.11 17.69 -19.70
CA ALA A 169 7.58 17.88 -19.68
C ALA A 169 8.12 18.41 -21.01
N SER A 170 7.51 18.04 -22.14
CA SER A 170 7.89 18.52 -23.48
C SER A 170 7.50 19.97 -23.73
N PHE A 171 6.40 20.45 -23.13
CA PHE A 171 5.86 21.78 -23.43
C PHE A 171 6.87 22.92 -23.22
N PRO A 172 7.59 23.02 -22.08
CA PRO A 172 8.64 24.04 -21.91
C PRO A 172 9.77 23.94 -22.94
N LEU A 173 10.11 22.72 -23.39
CA LEU A 173 11.23 22.47 -24.29
C LEU A 173 10.94 22.90 -25.74
N ARG A 174 9.67 23.11 -26.10
CA ARG A 174 9.25 23.62 -27.42
C ARG A 174 9.59 25.11 -27.63
N LYS A 175 10.00 25.82 -26.59
CA LYS A 175 10.32 27.25 -26.65
C LYS A 175 11.55 27.51 -27.53
N LYS A 176 11.33 28.06 -28.74
CA LYS A 176 12.38 28.30 -29.76
C LYS A 176 13.54 29.21 -29.30
N LYS A 177 13.29 30.15 -28.38
CA LYS A 177 14.31 31.11 -27.90
C LYS A 177 15.19 30.54 -26.77
N GLY A 178 14.95 29.30 -26.33
CA GLY A 178 15.62 28.74 -25.16
C GLY A 178 15.08 29.27 -23.82
N GLY A 179 15.83 28.97 -22.76
CA GLY A 179 15.62 29.51 -21.43
C GLY A 179 14.74 28.63 -20.53
N SER A 180 14.46 27.40 -20.92
CA SER A 180 13.71 26.44 -20.11
C SER A 180 14.64 25.33 -19.60
N ALA A 181 14.56 25.06 -18.30
CA ALA A 181 15.28 24.00 -17.61
C ALA A 181 14.27 23.05 -16.95
N VAL A 182 13.98 21.93 -17.60
CA VAL A 182 13.09 20.89 -17.05
C VAL A 182 13.90 20.01 -16.11
N VAL A 183 13.49 19.91 -14.85
CA VAL A 183 14.19 19.16 -13.81
C VAL A 183 13.44 17.87 -13.54
N ILE A 184 14.13 16.73 -13.71
CA ILE A 184 13.56 15.40 -13.55
C ILE A 184 14.36 14.60 -12.52
N ALA A 185 13.72 14.14 -11.46
CA ALA A 185 14.30 13.12 -10.57
C ALA A 185 14.22 11.76 -11.28
N VAL A 186 15.31 11.36 -11.94
CA VAL A 186 15.29 10.32 -13.00
C VAL A 186 14.86 8.94 -12.48
N GLY A 187 15.30 8.58 -11.28
CA GLY A 187 14.90 7.34 -10.61
C GLY A 187 13.40 7.23 -10.37
N GLY A 188 12.74 8.37 -10.14
CA GLY A 188 11.32 8.48 -9.85
C GLY A 188 10.91 7.76 -8.55
N ALA A 189 9.62 7.42 -8.46
CA ALA A 189 9.05 6.69 -7.34
C ALA A 189 9.83 5.40 -6.93
N PRO A 190 10.34 4.56 -7.85
CA PRO A 190 11.13 3.40 -7.43
C PRO A 190 12.38 3.74 -6.63
N GLU A 191 13.08 4.84 -6.96
CA GLU A 191 14.30 5.22 -6.25
C GLU A 191 14.03 5.78 -4.87
N ALA A 192 12.87 6.39 -4.64
CA ALA A 192 12.46 6.80 -3.31
C ALA A 192 12.30 5.61 -2.33
N LEU A 193 12.02 4.40 -2.83
CA LEU A 193 11.97 3.18 -2.01
C LEU A 193 13.36 2.64 -1.65
N ASP A 194 14.41 3.11 -2.30
CA ASP A 194 15.80 2.71 -2.06
C ASP A 194 16.62 3.84 -1.39
N ALA A 195 15.94 4.92 -0.97
CA ALA A 195 16.54 6.08 -0.32
C ALA A 195 16.86 5.78 1.14
N HIS A 196 18.02 5.16 1.36
CA HIS A 196 18.59 4.91 2.69
C HIS A 196 19.81 5.80 2.95
N PRO A 197 20.02 6.28 4.19
CA PRO A 197 21.25 6.98 4.58
C PRO A 197 22.52 6.19 4.22
N GLY A 198 23.55 6.89 3.79
CA GLY A 198 24.83 6.34 3.36
C GLY A 198 24.82 5.67 1.98
N THR A 199 23.68 5.61 1.29
CA THR A 199 23.58 4.98 -0.04
C THR A 199 23.62 5.99 -1.18
N PHE A 200 24.38 5.63 -2.22
CA PHE A 200 24.54 6.41 -3.46
C PHE A 200 24.09 5.59 -4.68
N ASN A 201 23.03 4.80 -4.51
CA ASN A 201 22.51 3.96 -5.57
C ASN A 201 21.48 4.74 -6.40
N VAL A 202 21.64 4.79 -7.72
CA VAL A 202 20.75 5.51 -8.64
C VAL A 202 20.10 4.55 -9.64
N LEU A 203 18.80 4.72 -9.85
CA LEU A 203 18.00 3.94 -10.81
C LEU A 203 18.04 4.61 -12.18
N LEU A 204 19.17 4.42 -12.88
CA LEU A 204 19.43 5.08 -14.16
C LEU A 204 19.57 4.12 -15.34
N ALA A 205 20.12 2.91 -15.15
CA ALA A 205 20.58 2.04 -16.24
C ALA A 205 19.55 1.78 -17.37
N ASN A 206 18.26 1.75 -17.04
CA ASN A 206 17.18 1.50 -18.00
C ASN A 206 16.27 2.72 -18.26
N LYS A 207 16.60 3.91 -17.72
CA LYS A 207 15.74 5.11 -17.79
C LYS A 207 16.04 5.98 -19.00
N LYS A 208 15.80 5.48 -20.21
CA LYS A 208 16.16 6.20 -21.45
C LYS A 208 15.13 7.24 -21.92
N GLY A 209 13.99 7.37 -21.24
CA GLY A 209 12.88 8.24 -21.66
C GLY A 209 13.24 9.73 -21.72
N PHE A 210 14.01 10.23 -20.75
CA PHE A 210 14.42 11.63 -20.71
C PHE A 210 15.51 11.95 -21.76
N ILE A 211 16.40 10.99 -22.07
CA ILE A 211 17.35 11.10 -23.18
C ILE A 211 16.61 11.22 -24.51
N LYS A 212 15.62 10.34 -24.73
CA LYS A 212 14.79 10.39 -25.93
C LYS A 212 14.09 11.75 -26.06
N MET A 213 13.54 12.27 -24.97
CA MET A 213 12.89 13.59 -24.94
C MET A 213 13.89 14.72 -25.25
N ALA A 214 15.11 14.66 -24.70
CA ALA A 214 16.17 15.60 -25.01
C ALA A 214 16.49 15.63 -26.52
N MET A 215 16.63 14.47 -27.15
CA MET A 215 16.88 14.34 -28.60
C MET A 215 15.71 14.87 -29.43
N GLU A 216 14.46 14.53 -29.08
CA GLU A 216 13.27 14.99 -29.80
C GLU A 216 13.16 16.54 -29.83
N HIS A 217 13.60 17.23 -28.77
CA HIS A 217 13.52 18.69 -28.67
C HIS A 217 14.84 19.42 -28.90
N GLY A 218 15.98 18.72 -29.01
CA GLY A 218 17.31 19.33 -29.04
C GLY A 218 17.69 20.01 -27.72
N ALA A 219 17.13 19.55 -26.60
CA ALA A 219 17.42 20.10 -25.28
C ALA A 219 18.70 19.47 -24.72
N HIS A 220 19.63 20.28 -24.22
CA HIS A 220 20.89 19.78 -23.67
C HIS A 220 20.66 19.08 -22.33
N LEU A 221 21.38 17.98 -22.10
CA LEU A 221 21.26 17.20 -20.88
C LEU A 221 22.24 17.73 -19.85
N VAL A 222 21.82 17.85 -18.59
CA VAL A 222 22.70 18.29 -17.50
C VAL A 222 22.58 17.28 -16.35
N PRO A 223 23.65 16.53 -16.01
CA PRO A 223 23.66 15.70 -14.81
C PRO A 223 23.68 16.60 -13.57
N VAL A 224 22.83 16.28 -12.59
CA VAL A 224 22.75 16.99 -11.32
C VAL A 224 22.80 15.97 -10.20
N PHE A 225 23.73 16.14 -9.27
CA PHE A 225 23.89 15.24 -8.12
C PHE A 225 23.69 15.98 -6.80
N SER A 226 22.92 15.42 -5.86
CA SER A 226 22.58 16.00 -4.57
C SER A 226 23.14 15.15 -3.42
N PHE A 227 24.26 15.59 -2.85
CA PHE A 227 24.85 14.99 -1.66
C PHE A 227 24.03 15.36 -0.42
N GLY A 228 23.76 14.38 0.45
CA GLY A 228 22.94 14.58 1.66
C GLY A 228 21.43 14.37 1.48
N GLU A 229 20.96 14.17 0.24
CA GLU A 229 19.53 14.00 -0.06
C GLU A 229 18.91 12.76 0.62
N ASN A 230 19.67 11.67 0.74
CA ASN A 230 19.23 10.45 1.43
C ASN A 230 19.42 10.50 2.96
N GLU A 231 20.09 11.54 3.49
CA GLU A 231 20.43 11.63 4.93
C GLU A 231 19.34 12.30 5.77
N VAL A 232 18.36 12.93 5.13
CA VAL A 232 17.32 13.71 5.84
C VAL A 232 16.24 12.85 6.48
N TYR A 233 16.15 11.58 6.12
CA TYR A 233 15.20 10.61 6.68
C TYR A 233 15.86 9.25 6.82
N ASP A 234 15.49 8.52 7.88
CA ASP A 234 15.74 7.10 7.97
C ASP A 234 14.60 6.35 7.28
N GLN A 235 14.94 5.37 6.45
CA GLN A 235 13.96 4.49 5.82
C GLN A 235 14.02 3.11 6.46
N VAL A 236 12.86 2.55 6.79
CA VAL A 236 12.73 1.18 7.30
C VAL A 236 13.32 0.23 6.27
N GLU A 237 14.18 -0.68 6.73
CA GLU A 237 14.81 -1.69 5.87
C GLU A 237 13.76 -2.48 5.06
N ASN A 238 13.89 -2.41 3.75
CA ASN A 238 13.01 -3.05 2.78
C ASN A 238 13.84 -3.75 1.67
N PRO A 239 14.76 -4.66 2.02
CA PRO A 239 15.58 -5.32 1.02
C PRO A 239 14.73 -6.10 0.02
N ARG A 240 15.21 -6.18 -1.23
CA ARG A 240 14.52 -6.91 -2.30
C ARG A 240 14.30 -8.36 -1.92
N GLY A 241 13.12 -8.87 -2.24
CA GLY A 241 12.68 -10.22 -1.83
C GLY A 241 11.96 -10.26 -0.47
N THR A 242 11.94 -9.17 0.30
CA THR A 242 11.10 -9.08 1.49
C THR A 242 9.63 -8.83 1.15
N TRP A 243 8.73 -9.21 2.05
CA TRP A 243 7.29 -8.93 1.92
C TRP A 243 6.98 -7.43 1.86
N LEU A 244 7.69 -6.62 2.66
CA LEU A 244 7.53 -5.17 2.64
C LEU A 244 7.86 -4.61 1.25
N ARG A 245 9.02 -4.99 0.70
CA ARG A 245 9.43 -4.51 -0.63
C ARG A 245 8.49 -5.01 -1.72
N TRP A 246 8.09 -6.28 -1.67
CA TRP A 246 7.09 -6.83 -2.60
C TRP A 246 5.77 -6.04 -2.57
N THR A 247 5.29 -5.66 -1.39
CA THR A 247 4.07 -4.87 -1.22
C THR A 247 4.24 -3.45 -1.80
N GLN A 248 5.37 -2.80 -1.52
CA GLN A 248 5.69 -1.48 -2.04
C GLN A 248 5.80 -1.48 -3.58
N ASP A 249 6.51 -2.45 -4.16
CA ASP A 249 6.65 -2.61 -5.61
C ASP A 249 5.28 -2.89 -6.27
N ARG A 250 4.44 -3.70 -5.61
CA ARG A 250 3.09 -4.00 -6.10
C ARG A 250 2.20 -2.76 -6.09
N LEU A 251 2.16 -2.01 -4.99
CA LEU A 251 1.38 -0.77 -4.88
C LEU A 251 1.87 0.27 -5.89
N GLN A 252 3.18 0.42 -6.05
CA GLN A 252 3.76 1.28 -7.07
C GLN A 252 3.34 0.88 -8.48
N SER A 253 3.36 -0.41 -8.82
CA SER A 253 2.94 -0.89 -10.15
C SER A 253 1.46 -0.58 -10.48
N ILE A 254 0.61 -0.49 -9.46
CA ILE A 254 -0.83 -0.22 -9.60
C ILE A 254 -1.11 1.29 -9.61
N MET A 255 -0.53 2.01 -8.65
CA MET A 255 -0.89 3.40 -8.34
C MET A 255 0.05 4.42 -9.00
N GLY A 256 1.23 3.98 -9.46
CA GLY A 256 2.30 4.87 -9.91
C GLY A 256 2.98 5.65 -8.78
N ILE A 257 2.68 5.34 -7.51
CA ILE A 257 3.18 6.02 -6.31
C ILE A 257 3.97 5.03 -5.46
N SER A 258 5.15 5.45 -4.99
CA SER A 258 5.91 4.75 -3.97
C SER A 258 5.49 5.20 -2.58
N LEU A 259 5.33 4.25 -1.66
CA LEU A 259 5.09 4.51 -0.24
C LEU A 259 6.30 4.04 0.58
N PRO A 260 7.41 4.82 0.61
CA PRO A 260 8.51 4.54 1.51
C PRO A 260 8.02 4.65 2.95
N LEU A 261 8.39 3.69 3.79
CA LEU A 261 8.17 3.77 5.23
C LEU A 261 9.39 4.42 5.84
N PHE A 262 9.29 5.70 6.19
CA PHE A 262 10.40 6.47 6.72
C PHE A 262 10.02 7.14 8.04
N HIS A 263 11.04 7.42 8.83
CA HIS A 263 10.93 8.23 10.03
C HIS A 263 12.14 9.16 10.13
N ALA A 264 12.00 10.16 10.98
CA ALA A 264 13.10 11.00 11.43
C ALA A 264 12.79 11.43 12.87
N ARG A 265 12.73 12.72 13.14
CA ARG A 265 12.43 13.28 14.47
C ARG A 265 11.00 13.80 14.58
N GLY A 266 10.59 14.11 15.80
CA GLY A 266 9.34 14.83 16.07
C GLY A 266 9.51 16.34 15.96
N ILE A 267 8.42 17.09 16.13
CA ILE A 267 8.46 18.56 16.18
C ILE A 267 9.12 19.02 17.50
N PHE A 268 8.68 18.44 18.62
CA PHE A 268 9.10 18.80 19.99
C PHE A 268 10.04 17.77 20.66
N GLN A 269 10.42 16.71 19.95
CA GLN A 269 11.37 15.69 20.41
C GLN A 269 12.20 15.15 19.23
N TYR A 270 13.32 14.50 19.52
CA TYR A 270 14.34 14.10 18.55
C TYR A 270 14.40 12.60 18.24
N SER A 271 13.55 11.79 18.86
CA SER A 271 13.60 10.33 18.80
C SER A 271 12.78 9.67 17.68
N PHE A 272 11.62 10.22 17.29
CA PHE A 272 10.79 9.63 16.22
C PHE A 272 9.80 10.63 15.60
N GLY A 273 9.46 10.52 14.32
CA GLY A 273 8.41 11.34 13.69
C GLY A 273 8.62 11.54 12.20
N LEU A 274 7.93 12.51 11.60
CA LEU A 274 8.01 12.83 10.17
C LEU A 274 8.80 14.11 9.87
N MET A 275 9.34 14.75 10.91
CA MET A 275 10.16 15.94 10.75
C MET A 275 11.59 15.51 10.36
N PRO A 276 12.10 15.89 9.19
CA PRO A 276 13.38 15.39 8.71
C PRO A 276 14.55 15.88 9.56
N TYR A 277 15.66 15.13 9.51
CA TYR A 277 16.91 15.49 10.19
C TYR A 277 17.52 16.76 9.60
N ARG A 278 18.18 17.54 10.45
CA ARG A 278 18.93 18.74 10.05
C ARG A 278 20.29 18.32 9.47
N ARG A 279 20.27 17.83 8.23
CA ARG A 279 21.48 17.42 7.50
C ARG A 279 21.75 18.39 6.35
N PRO A 280 23.03 18.69 6.06
CA PRO A 280 23.40 19.53 4.93
C PRO A 280 23.04 18.85 3.60
N ILE A 281 22.54 19.62 2.63
CA ILE A 281 22.28 19.15 1.26
C ILE A 281 23.08 19.99 0.27
N TYR A 282 23.92 19.35 -0.54
CA TYR A 282 24.73 20.01 -1.57
C TYR A 282 24.36 19.48 -2.94
N THR A 283 23.70 20.31 -3.74
CA THR A 283 23.32 19.95 -5.11
C THR A 283 24.30 20.56 -6.10
N VAL A 284 25.04 19.72 -6.82
CA VAL A 284 26.02 20.11 -7.83
C VAL A 284 25.39 19.96 -9.21
N VAL A 285 25.38 21.06 -9.98
CA VAL A 285 24.93 21.08 -11.38
C VAL A 285 26.14 20.87 -12.27
N GLY A 286 26.18 19.77 -13.01
CA GLY A 286 27.28 19.40 -13.90
C GLY A 286 27.31 20.17 -15.22
N ARG A 287 28.20 19.76 -16.12
CA ARG A 287 28.39 20.38 -17.43
C ARG A 287 27.28 19.94 -18.39
N PRO A 288 26.85 20.81 -19.33
CA PRO A 288 25.83 20.43 -20.31
C PRO A 288 26.41 19.49 -21.37
N ILE A 289 25.72 18.38 -21.60
CA ILE A 289 25.93 17.50 -22.73
C ILE A 289 25.11 18.05 -23.89
N LYS A 290 25.80 18.45 -24.95
CA LYS A 290 25.17 18.96 -26.17
C LYS A 290 24.36 17.83 -26.82
N VAL A 291 23.11 18.13 -27.16
CA VAL A 291 22.20 17.19 -27.81
C VAL A 291 21.76 17.78 -29.14
N GLU A 292 21.91 17.00 -30.21
CA GLU A 292 21.40 17.34 -31.52
C GLU A 292 19.94 16.92 -31.66
N LYS A 293 19.13 17.80 -32.25
CA LYS A 293 17.69 17.54 -32.40
C LYS A 293 17.47 16.45 -33.44
N LYS A 294 16.82 15.36 -33.04
CA LYS A 294 16.41 14.26 -33.92
C LYS A 294 15.04 13.73 -33.48
N GLU A 295 14.04 13.83 -34.35
CA GLU A 295 12.66 13.41 -34.02
C GLU A 295 12.52 11.90 -33.83
N LYS A 296 13.32 11.13 -34.58
CA LYS A 296 13.34 9.66 -34.51
C LYS A 296 14.78 9.18 -34.31
N PRO A 297 15.31 9.26 -33.08
CA PRO A 297 16.65 8.76 -32.79
C PRO A 297 16.67 7.23 -32.91
N THR A 298 17.77 6.69 -33.42
CA THR A 298 18.00 5.24 -33.46
C THR A 298 18.28 4.72 -32.04
N SER A 299 18.12 3.42 -31.83
CA SER A 299 18.42 2.81 -30.52
C SER A 299 19.90 2.93 -30.16
N GLU A 300 20.80 2.88 -31.15
CA GLU A 300 22.24 3.02 -30.96
C GLU A 300 22.62 4.43 -30.49
N GLU A 301 22.13 5.46 -31.18
CA GLU A 301 22.37 6.86 -30.77
C GLU A 301 21.79 7.15 -29.38
N LEU A 302 20.59 6.64 -29.09
CA LEU A 302 19.97 6.78 -27.79
C LEU A 302 20.80 6.12 -26.69
N ASN A 303 21.34 4.92 -26.95
CA ASN A 303 22.19 4.20 -26.02
C ASN A 303 23.53 4.89 -25.81
N ALA A 304 24.15 5.40 -26.87
CA ALA A 304 25.41 6.13 -26.80
C ALA A 304 25.27 7.41 -25.98
N LEU A 305 24.23 8.21 -26.22
CA LEU A 305 23.97 9.43 -25.46
C LEU A 305 23.60 9.12 -24.00
N HIS A 306 22.85 8.04 -23.75
CA HIS A 306 22.56 7.59 -22.39
C HIS A 306 23.82 7.12 -21.65
N GLN A 307 24.74 6.42 -22.32
CA GLN A 307 26.02 6.02 -21.74
C GLN A 307 26.86 7.25 -21.39
N LEU A 308 27.00 8.21 -22.33
CA LEU A 308 27.70 9.47 -22.06
C LEU A 308 27.09 10.21 -20.87
N TYR A 309 25.76 10.24 -20.73
CA TYR A 309 25.11 10.83 -19.57
C TYR A 309 25.46 10.12 -18.26
N MET A 310 25.54 8.78 -18.25
CA MET A 310 25.96 8.01 -17.08
C MET A 310 27.42 8.28 -16.72
N ASP A 311 28.30 8.35 -17.72
CA ASP A 311 29.73 8.61 -17.53
C ASP A 311 29.97 10.01 -16.93
N GLU A 312 29.28 11.03 -17.47
CA GLU A 312 29.34 12.41 -16.95
C GLU A 312 28.76 12.53 -15.53
N LEU A 313 27.68 11.78 -15.21
CA LEU A 313 27.13 11.74 -13.86
C LEU A 313 28.10 11.09 -12.86
N SER A 314 28.74 9.98 -13.25
CA SER A 314 29.75 9.31 -12.44
C SER A 314 30.98 10.21 -12.23
N SER A 315 31.46 10.87 -13.28
CA SER A 315 32.57 11.83 -13.17
C SER A 315 32.22 12.99 -12.24
N LEU A 316 30.99 13.54 -12.34
CA LEU A 316 30.51 14.60 -11.46
C LEU A 316 30.46 14.13 -10.00
N PHE A 317 30.03 12.90 -9.74
CA PHE A 317 30.05 12.31 -8.41
C PHE A 317 31.48 12.17 -7.90
N ASP A 318 32.37 11.56 -8.68
CA ASP A 318 33.76 11.28 -8.27
C ASP A 318 34.57 12.55 -8.01
N GLU A 319 34.39 13.59 -8.82
CA GLU A 319 35.05 14.89 -8.65
C GLU A 319 34.65 15.58 -7.33
N HIS A 320 33.40 15.40 -6.88
CA HIS A 320 32.84 16.15 -5.77
C HIS A 320 32.63 15.38 -4.48
N LYS A 321 32.61 14.03 -4.50
CA LYS A 321 32.25 13.19 -3.33
C LYS A 321 33.11 13.47 -2.09
N GLY A 322 34.42 13.67 -2.26
CA GLY A 322 35.33 13.98 -1.16
C GLY A 322 35.06 15.32 -0.48
N ASN A 323 34.49 16.31 -1.19
CA ASN A 323 34.17 17.62 -0.64
C ASN A 323 32.98 17.61 0.33
N TYR A 324 32.17 16.54 0.28
CA TYR A 324 30.92 16.43 1.02
C TYR A 324 30.91 15.23 1.98
N GLY A 325 32.08 14.74 2.36
CA GLY A 325 32.25 13.72 3.40
C GLY A 325 31.95 12.30 2.94
N VAL A 326 31.96 12.05 1.63
CA VAL A 326 31.84 10.70 1.05
C VAL A 326 33.24 10.14 0.81
N ASP A 327 33.44 8.87 1.16
CA ASP A 327 34.72 8.19 0.99
C ASP A 327 35.16 8.18 -0.48
N LYS A 328 36.47 8.34 -0.74
CA LYS A 328 37.03 8.34 -2.09
C LYS A 328 36.85 6.99 -2.80
N ASP A 329 36.75 5.90 -2.05
CA ASP A 329 36.54 4.56 -2.56
C ASP A 329 35.05 4.25 -2.81
N THR A 330 34.13 5.12 -2.38
CA THR A 330 32.70 4.97 -2.67
C THR A 330 32.45 5.20 -4.15
N ILE A 331 31.75 4.27 -4.80
CA ILE A 331 31.39 4.33 -6.22
C ILE A 331 29.89 4.61 -6.36
N LEU A 332 29.53 5.42 -7.36
CA LEU A 332 28.14 5.61 -7.75
C LEU A 332 27.60 4.36 -8.44
N ALA A 333 26.67 3.64 -7.79
CA ALA A 333 26.09 2.44 -8.37
C ALA A 333 24.84 2.79 -9.21
N ALA A 334 24.99 2.80 -10.54
CA ALA A 334 23.86 2.88 -11.46
C ALA A 334 23.33 1.49 -11.79
N TYR A 335 22.12 1.14 -11.35
CA TYR A 335 21.61 -0.22 -11.51
C TYR A 335 20.27 -0.30 -12.24
N SER A 336 20.05 -1.48 -12.83
CA SER A 336 18.82 -1.87 -13.52
C SER A 336 17.76 -2.24 -12.47
N GLY A 337 16.70 -1.45 -12.37
CA GLY A 337 15.56 -1.75 -11.51
C GLY A 337 14.78 -3.03 -11.89
N VAL A 338 15.20 -3.76 -12.92
CA VAL A 338 14.52 -4.93 -13.46
C VAL A 338 15.54 -6.01 -13.81
N LEU A 339 15.77 -6.98 -12.91
CA LEU A 339 16.20 -8.31 -13.34
C LEU A 339 14.96 -9.01 -13.89
N LYS A 340 14.70 -8.85 -15.20
CA LYS A 340 13.68 -9.63 -15.90
C LYS A 340 14.31 -10.97 -16.29
N GLY A 341 13.74 -12.06 -15.77
CA GLY A 341 13.87 -13.36 -16.43
C GLY A 341 13.37 -13.25 -17.87
N THR A 342 14.25 -13.67 -18.78
CA THR A 342 14.04 -14.12 -20.17
C THR A 342 13.23 -13.23 -21.12
N GLY A 343 13.89 -12.84 -22.21
CA GLY A 343 13.43 -11.85 -23.17
C GLY A 343 12.32 -12.29 -24.13
N SER A 344 11.59 -11.29 -24.61
CA SER A 344 10.96 -11.27 -25.92
C SER A 344 10.92 -9.81 -26.40
N SER A 345 11.43 -9.57 -27.61
CA SER A 345 11.59 -8.25 -28.22
C SER A 345 10.26 -7.51 -28.41
N ILE A 346 10.24 -6.23 -28.07
CA ILE A 346 9.11 -5.29 -28.12
C ILE A 346 8.57 -5.04 -29.56
N LEU A 347 9.25 -5.54 -30.58
CA LEU A 347 8.94 -5.29 -31.99
C LEU A 347 7.84 -6.17 -32.59
N SER A 348 7.47 -7.31 -31.98
CA SER A 348 6.30 -8.10 -32.43
C SER A 348 4.96 -7.57 -31.93
N SER A 349 4.96 -6.81 -30.82
CA SER A 349 3.75 -6.27 -30.20
C SER A 349 3.15 -5.03 -30.87
N LEU A 350 3.77 -4.51 -31.95
CA LEU A 350 3.30 -3.32 -32.67
C LEU A 350 2.58 -3.62 -33.99
N GLN A 351 2.51 -4.87 -34.42
CA GLN A 351 1.76 -5.26 -35.63
C GLN A 351 0.37 -5.86 -35.35
N ASP A 352 0.04 -6.15 -34.08
CA ASP A 352 -1.25 -6.77 -33.69
C ASP A 352 -2.16 -5.84 -32.84
N LEU A 353 -2.26 -4.56 -33.19
CA LEU A 353 -3.41 -3.73 -32.81
C LEU A 353 -4.31 -3.57 -34.04
N PRO A 354 -5.24 -4.52 -34.25
CA PRO A 354 -6.52 -4.45 -33.53
C PRO A 354 -7.14 -5.82 -33.22
N SER A 355 -6.95 -6.35 -32.01
CA SER A 355 -7.82 -7.41 -31.44
C SER A 355 -7.63 -7.70 -29.93
N ALA A 356 -6.62 -7.14 -29.26
CA ALA A 356 -6.31 -7.47 -27.86
C ALA A 356 -7.08 -6.61 -26.81
N LEU A 357 -8.40 -6.78 -26.74
CA LEU A 357 -9.21 -6.41 -25.56
C LEU A 357 -9.52 -7.68 -24.75
N TRP A 358 -8.58 -8.19 -23.96
CA TRP A 358 -8.82 -8.96 -22.71
C TRP A 358 -7.48 -9.45 -22.11
N PRO A 359 -7.16 -9.18 -20.84
CA PRO A 359 -6.02 -9.82 -20.18
C PRO A 359 -6.28 -11.32 -19.99
N CYS A 360 -5.25 -12.14 -20.20
CA CYS A 360 -5.24 -13.59 -19.96
C CYS A 360 -5.94 -13.95 -18.62
N SER A 361 -7.01 -14.76 -18.67
CA SER A 361 -8.02 -14.83 -17.61
C SER A 361 -7.46 -15.21 -16.23
N SER A 362 -6.41 -16.03 -16.17
CA SER A 362 -5.82 -16.54 -14.93
C SER A 362 -5.12 -15.48 -14.07
N ARG A 363 -4.58 -14.41 -14.67
CA ARG A 363 -3.92 -13.32 -13.92
C ARG A 363 -4.94 -12.32 -13.38
N MET A 364 -6.00 -12.05 -14.14
CA MET A 364 -7.10 -11.20 -13.72
C MET A 364 -7.88 -11.84 -12.56
N GLU A 365 -8.14 -13.15 -12.65
CA GLU A 365 -8.84 -13.90 -11.61
C GLU A 365 -8.14 -13.80 -10.25
N LYS A 366 -6.82 -14.00 -10.18
CA LYS A 366 -6.04 -13.83 -8.95
C LYS A 366 -6.14 -12.42 -8.37
N HIS A 367 -6.23 -11.39 -9.21
CA HIS A 367 -6.42 -10.02 -8.72
C HIS A 367 -7.83 -9.81 -8.16
N LEU A 368 -8.85 -10.35 -8.82
CA LEU A 368 -10.23 -10.29 -8.32
C LEU A 368 -10.39 -11.07 -7.01
N GLN A 369 -9.71 -12.20 -6.83
CA GLN A 369 -9.61 -12.93 -5.56
C GLN A 369 -9.04 -12.05 -4.44
N VAL A 370 -7.88 -11.42 -4.64
CA VAL A 370 -7.29 -10.50 -3.63
C VAL A 370 -8.23 -9.32 -3.33
N ILE A 371 -8.79 -8.69 -4.36
CA ILE A 371 -9.71 -7.56 -4.21
C ILE A 371 -10.95 -7.96 -3.40
N SER A 372 -11.50 -9.16 -3.63
CA SER A 372 -12.68 -9.65 -2.90
C SER A 372 -12.42 -9.80 -1.39
N VAL A 373 -11.26 -10.31 -0.99
CA VAL A 373 -10.88 -10.45 0.42
C VAL A 373 -10.65 -9.09 1.06
N LEU A 374 -9.93 -8.20 0.36
CA LEU A 374 -9.71 -6.83 0.84
C LEU A 374 -11.03 -6.07 0.99
N GLN A 375 -11.92 -6.16 0.00
CA GLN A 375 -13.25 -5.58 0.06
C GLN A 375 -14.01 -6.05 1.31
N TRP A 376 -14.04 -7.36 1.57
CA TRP A 376 -14.71 -7.91 2.74
C TRP A 376 -14.10 -7.42 4.05
N VAL A 377 -12.78 -7.47 4.21
CA VAL A 377 -12.07 -7.03 5.43
C VAL A 377 -12.30 -5.54 5.68
N ILE A 378 -12.17 -4.70 4.65
CA ILE A 378 -12.38 -3.25 4.75
C ILE A 378 -13.85 -2.95 5.08
N SER A 379 -14.81 -3.60 4.41
CA SER A 379 -16.23 -3.41 4.68
C SER A 379 -16.57 -3.79 6.13
N PHE A 380 -16.04 -4.90 6.64
CA PHE A 380 -16.31 -5.35 8.00
C PHE A 380 -15.70 -4.41 9.07
N LEU A 381 -14.46 -3.93 8.86
CA LEU A 381 -13.76 -3.10 9.84
C LEU A 381 -14.11 -1.61 9.79
N ALA A 382 -14.26 -1.04 8.59
CA ALA A 382 -14.29 0.41 8.40
C ALA A 382 -15.67 0.96 8.05
N MET A 383 -16.53 0.20 7.35
CA MET A 383 -17.77 0.74 6.79
C MET A 383 -18.71 1.30 7.85
N GLY A 384 -18.93 0.59 8.96
CA GLY A 384 -19.83 1.05 10.02
C GLY A 384 -19.34 2.35 10.68
N ILE A 385 -18.03 2.47 10.93
CA ILE A 385 -17.43 3.68 11.51
C ILE A 385 -17.53 4.84 10.51
N ALA A 386 -17.12 4.62 9.26
CA ALA A 386 -17.16 5.63 8.21
C ALA A 386 -18.59 6.15 7.97
N CYS A 387 -19.58 5.26 7.89
CA CYS A 387 -20.98 5.64 7.71
C CYS A 387 -21.55 6.35 8.96
N THR A 388 -21.11 6.00 10.17
CA THR A 388 -21.52 6.73 11.39
C THR A 388 -20.98 8.14 11.41
N LEU A 389 -19.69 8.32 11.12
CA LEU A 389 -19.06 9.63 11.03
C LEU A 389 -19.69 10.47 9.92
N LEU A 390 -19.99 9.86 8.77
CA LEU A 390 -20.71 10.51 7.67
C LEU A 390 -22.12 10.94 8.10
N LEU A 391 -22.87 10.08 8.81
CA LEU A 391 -24.22 10.42 9.28
C LEU A 391 -24.21 11.58 10.29
N ILE A 392 -23.29 11.55 11.26
CA ILE A 392 -23.10 12.64 12.23
C ILE A 392 -22.73 13.93 11.49
N TYR A 393 -21.80 13.84 10.54
CA TYR A 393 -21.41 14.97 9.71
C TYR A 393 -22.60 15.54 8.93
N MET A 394 -23.44 14.70 8.33
CA MET A 394 -24.62 15.14 7.59
C MET A 394 -25.67 15.85 8.46
N PHE A 395 -25.77 15.53 9.76
CA PHE A 395 -26.60 16.30 10.69
C PHE A 395 -26.09 17.72 10.92
N CYS A 396 -24.78 17.95 10.73
CA CYS A 396 -24.15 19.26 10.88
C CYS A 396 -24.08 20.05 9.55
N THR A 397 -24.72 19.57 8.48
CA THR A 397 -24.71 20.20 7.15
C THR A 397 -26.11 20.50 6.63
N ASP A 398 -26.20 21.15 5.47
CA ASP A 398 -27.48 21.41 4.79
C ASP A 398 -28.20 20.11 4.35
N CYS A 399 -27.49 18.96 4.40
CA CYS A 399 -28.06 17.63 4.17
C CYS A 399 -28.73 17.02 5.41
N TRP A 400 -28.94 17.79 6.49
CA TRP A 400 -29.52 17.30 7.73
C TRP A 400 -30.89 16.63 7.54
N LEU A 401 -31.68 17.05 6.54
CA LEU A 401 -32.95 16.40 6.20
C LEU A 401 -32.76 14.94 5.78
N ILE A 402 -31.73 14.63 5.00
CA ILE A 402 -31.41 13.25 4.59
C ILE A 402 -30.96 12.45 5.80
N ALA A 403 -30.10 13.04 6.65
CA ALA A 403 -29.66 12.41 7.89
C ALA A 403 -30.83 12.15 8.85
N ALA A 404 -31.76 13.10 8.96
CA ALA A 404 -32.96 13.00 9.80
C ALA A 404 -33.94 11.95 9.27
N LEU A 405 -34.16 11.88 7.96
CA LEU A 405 -35.00 10.85 7.34
C LEU A 405 -34.40 9.46 7.53
N TYR A 406 -33.10 9.30 7.27
CA TYR A 406 -32.40 8.02 7.47
C TYR A 406 -32.36 7.61 8.94
N THR A 407 -32.15 8.55 9.87
CA THR A 407 -32.15 8.28 11.30
C THR A 407 -33.53 7.95 11.83
N THR A 408 -34.56 8.65 11.34
CA THR A 408 -35.97 8.30 11.63
C THR A 408 -36.25 6.87 11.16
N TRP A 409 -35.84 6.53 9.94
CA TRP A 409 -35.94 5.16 9.44
C TRP A 409 -35.17 4.16 10.31
N LEU A 410 -33.94 4.45 10.75
CA LEU A 410 -33.17 3.59 11.65
C LEU A 410 -33.88 3.35 12.99
N ILE A 411 -34.55 4.38 13.55
CA ILE A 411 -35.29 4.29 14.80
C ILE A 411 -36.55 3.43 14.62
N VAL A 412 -37.32 3.68 13.57
CA VAL A 412 -38.51 2.87 13.24
C VAL A 412 -38.12 1.41 12.97
N ASP A 413 -36.99 1.21 12.29
CA ASP A 413 -36.48 -0.08 11.87
C ASP A 413 -35.60 -0.80 12.91
N TRP A 414 -35.48 -0.25 14.12
CA TRP A 414 -34.44 -0.63 15.08
C TRP A 414 -34.42 -2.13 15.41
N ASN A 415 -35.58 -2.76 15.47
CA ASN A 415 -35.72 -4.17 15.88
C ASN A 415 -35.64 -5.18 14.74
N THR A 416 -35.61 -4.75 13.47
CA THR A 416 -35.59 -5.64 12.30
C THR A 416 -34.44 -6.67 12.30
N PRO A 417 -33.20 -6.34 12.72
CA PRO A 417 -32.14 -7.34 12.84
C PRO A 417 -32.47 -8.49 13.79
N LYS A 418 -33.32 -8.25 14.80
CA LYS A 418 -33.75 -9.26 15.77
C LYS A 418 -34.95 -10.09 15.30
N GLN A 419 -35.53 -9.74 14.16
CA GLN A 419 -36.76 -10.32 13.59
C GLN A 419 -36.50 -10.92 12.20
N GLY A 420 -35.33 -11.54 12.00
CA GLY A 420 -34.97 -12.22 10.76
C GLY A 420 -34.25 -11.36 9.70
N GLY A 421 -34.22 -10.04 9.88
CA GLY A 421 -33.48 -9.13 9.01
C GLY A 421 -34.04 -9.04 7.57
N ARG A 422 -33.19 -8.64 6.62
CA ARG A 422 -33.54 -8.42 5.20
C ARG A 422 -32.64 -9.21 4.27
N ARG A 423 -32.73 -10.53 4.33
CA ARG A 423 -31.94 -11.42 3.48
C ARG A 423 -32.19 -11.14 2.00
N SER A 424 -31.12 -10.92 1.23
CA SER A 424 -31.16 -10.69 -0.22
C SER A 424 -30.48 -11.84 -0.96
N SER A 425 -31.24 -12.58 -1.76
CA SER A 425 -30.69 -13.61 -2.64
C SER A 425 -29.69 -13.00 -3.63
N TRP A 426 -29.92 -11.77 -4.09
CA TRP A 426 -29.02 -11.10 -5.02
C TRP A 426 -27.65 -10.84 -4.39
N VAL A 427 -27.60 -10.26 -3.18
CA VAL A 427 -26.31 -9.99 -2.50
C VAL A 427 -25.58 -11.29 -2.21
N ARG A 428 -26.27 -12.33 -1.74
CA ARG A 428 -25.64 -13.62 -1.43
C ARG A 428 -25.06 -14.34 -2.66
N ASN A 429 -25.53 -14.01 -3.86
CA ASN A 429 -25.05 -14.56 -5.14
C ASN A 429 -24.10 -13.63 -5.90
N TRP A 430 -23.61 -12.54 -5.30
CA TRP A 430 -22.62 -11.70 -5.98
C TRP A 430 -21.36 -12.49 -6.37
N THR A 431 -20.88 -12.25 -7.59
CA THR A 431 -19.67 -12.89 -8.14
C THR A 431 -18.43 -12.61 -7.31
N VAL A 432 -18.39 -11.51 -6.54
CA VAL A 432 -17.28 -11.23 -5.61
C VAL A 432 -17.08 -12.36 -4.59
N TRP A 433 -18.15 -13.09 -4.22
CA TRP A 433 -18.06 -14.20 -3.28
C TRP A 433 -17.44 -15.45 -3.88
N THR A 434 -17.53 -15.66 -5.20
CA THR A 434 -16.83 -16.78 -5.85
C THR A 434 -15.32 -16.53 -5.82
N TYR A 435 -14.89 -15.31 -6.14
CA TYR A 435 -13.48 -14.92 -5.98
C TYR A 435 -13.01 -15.01 -4.53
N PHE A 436 -13.86 -14.66 -3.56
CA PHE A 436 -13.54 -14.78 -2.14
C PHE A 436 -13.33 -16.25 -1.72
N ARG A 437 -14.22 -17.15 -2.18
CA ARG A 437 -14.11 -18.60 -1.96
C ARG A 437 -12.82 -19.14 -2.57
N ASP A 438 -12.50 -18.73 -3.80
CA ASP A 438 -11.38 -19.27 -4.57
C ASP A 438 -10.02 -18.76 -4.08
N TYR A 439 -9.99 -17.62 -3.37
CA TYR A 439 -8.79 -17.15 -2.67
C TYR A 439 -8.36 -18.10 -1.53
N PHE A 440 -9.33 -18.60 -0.75
CA PHE A 440 -9.13 -19.48 0.42
C PHE A 440 -9.42 -20.96 0.15
N PRO A 441 -9.42 -21.38 -1.13
CA PRO A 441 -10.14 -22.56 -1.66
C PRO A 441 -11.23 -23.18 -0.76
N ILE A 442 -12.22 -22.39 -0.31
CA ILE A 442 -13.21 -22.83 0.68
C ILE A 442 -14.16 -23.87 0.08
N ARG A 443 -14.30 -25.02 0.76
CA ARG A 443 -15.22 -26.09 0.37
C ARG A 443 -16.15 -26.45 1.52
N LEU A 444 -17.45 -26.48 1.24
CA LEU A 444 -18.47 -26.98 2.17
C LEU A 444 -18.68 -28.48 1.95
N ILE A 445 -18.25 -29.29 2.93
CA ILE A 445 -18.46 -30.74 2.93
C ILE A 445 -19.72 -31.04 3.74
N LYS A 446 -20.67 -31.74 3.11
CA LYS A 446 -21.90 -32.21 3.76
C LYS A 446 -21.71 -33.67 4.14
N THR A 447 -21.93 -34.00 5.40
CA THR A 447 -21.84 -35.38 5.90
C THR A 447 -23.21 -36.03 6.07
N HIS A 448 -24.26 -35.24 6.32
CA HIS A 448 -25.62 -35.72 6.55
C HIS A 448 -26.66 -34.78 5.94
N ASP A 449 -27.82 -35.32 5.60
CA ASP A 449 -29.01 -34.56 5.21
C ASP A 449 -29.66 -33.87 6.42
N LEU A 450 -30.17 -32.65 6.18
CA LEU A 450 -30.97 -31.93 7.15
C LEU A 450 -32.40 -31.84 6.60
N LEU A 451 -33.36 -32.34 7.38
CA LEU A 451 -34.79 -32.29 7.05
C LEU A 451 -35.31 -30.85 7.06
N PRO A 452 -35.95 -30.36 5.98
CA PRO A 452 -36.48 -28.99 5.90
C PRO A 452 -37.63 -28.69 6.85
N ASN A 453 -38.27 -29.71 7.42
CA ASN A 453 -39.35 -29.57 8.38
C ASN A 453 -38.86 -29.39 9.84
N ARG A 454 -37.54 -29.25 10.06
CA ARG A 454 -36.95 -29.01 11.38
C ARG A 454 -36.10 -27.73 11.38
N ASN A 455 -35.87 -27.21 12.59
CA ASN A 455 -34.97 -26.09 12.82
C ASN A 455 -33.69 -26.57 13.47
N TYR A 456 -32.58 -25.87 13.20
CA TYR A 456 -31.24 -26.29 13.57
C TYR A 456 -30.45 -25.16 14.23
N ILE A 457 -29.60 -25.53 15.18
CA ILE A 457 -28.49 -24.68 15.64
C ILE A 457 -27.17 -25.34 15.22
N LEU A 458 -26.43 -24.67 14.34
CA LEU A 458 -25.14 -25.12 13.83
C LEU A 458 -24.03 -24.50 14.70
N GLY A 459 -23.31 -25.34 15.44
CA GLY A 459 -22.17 -24.92 16.26
C GLY A 459 -20.88 -24.93 15.46
N TYR A 460 -20.41 -23.77 15.00
CA TYR A 460 -19.22 -23.62 14.16
C TYR A 460 -17.94 -23.42 14.98
N HIS A 461 -16.88 -24.14 14.60
CA HIS A 461 -15.54 -24.10 15.20
C HIS A 461 -14.43 -24.32 14.18
N PRO A 462 -13.19 -23.88 14.44
CA PRO A 462 -12.84 -22.81 15.37
C PRO A 462 -13.24 -21.44 14.77
N HIS A 463 -13.28 -20.38 15.59
CA HIS A 463 -13.57 -19.01 15.10
C HIS A 463 -12.50 -18.48 14.13
N GLY A 464 -11.23 -18.79 14.33
CA GLY A 464 -10.14 -18.05 13.65
C GLY A 464 -10.19 -16.55 13.96
N ILE A 465 -9.47 -15.72 13.19
CA ILE A 465 -9.48 -14.25 13.42
C ILE A 465 -10.77 -13.62 12.87
N PHE A 466 -11.11 -13.93 11.61
CA PHE A 466 -12.21 -13.29 10.88
C PHE A 466 -13.37 -14.23 10.52
N CYS A 467 -13.32 -15.53 10.86
CA CYS A 467 -14.35 -16.50 10.48
C CYS A 467 -14.66 -16.50 8.96
N PHE A 468 -13.65 -16.45 8.10
CA PHE A 468 -13.84 -16.42 6.65
C PHE A 468 -14.65 -17.62 6.16
N GLY A 469 -14.38 -18.82 6.70
CA GLY A 469 -15.12 -20.03 6.38
C GLY A 469 -16.59 -19.95 6.78
N ALA A 470 -16.90 -19.42 7.97
CA ALA A 470 -18.29 -19.26 8.41
C ALA A 470 -19.05 -18.25 7.54
N PHE A 471 -18.42 -17.11 7.25
CA PHE A 471 -19.03 -16.10 6.38
C PHE A 471 -19.28 -16.64 4.98
N CYS A 472 -18.26 -17.24 4.35
CA CYS A 472 -18.38 -17.76 2.99
C CYS A 472 -19.47 -18.84 2.88
N ASN A 473 -19.49 -19.81 3.81
CA ASN A 473 -20.41 -20.94 3.76
C ASN A 473 -21.86 -20.59 4.13
N PHE A 474 -22.07 -19.67 5.07
CA PHE A 474 -23.41 -19.43 5.64
C PHE A 474 -23.96 -18.03 5.37
N GLY A 475 -23.08 -17.04 5.13
CA GLY A 475 -23.43 -15.68 4.75
C GLY A 475 -23.58 -15.45 3.24
N THR A 476 -23.07 -16.36 2.40
CA THR A 476 -23.13 -16.26 0.93
C THR A 476 -23.67 -17.55 0.30
N GLU A 477 -23.78 -17.59 -1.03
CA GLU A 477 -24.05 -18.81 -1.81
C GLU A 477 -22.82 -19.33 -2.55
N ALA A 478 -21.61 -18.80 -2.29
CA ALA A 478 -20.42 -19.15 -3.06
C ALA A 478 -20.05 -20.65 -3.01
N THR A 479 -20.33 -21.33 -1.90
CA THR A 479 -20.12 -22.78 -1.75
C THR A 479 -21.37 -23.62 -2.03
N GLY A 480 -22.45 -22.99 -2.51
CA GLY A 480 -23.69 -23.63 -2.91
C GLY A 480 -24.48 -24.23 -1.74
N PHE A 481 -24.56 -23.53 -0.60
CA PHE A 481 -25.27 -24.02 0.59
C PHE A 481 -26.70 -24.44 0.26
N SER A 482 -27.47 -23.59 -0.44
CA SER A 482 -28.86 -23.88 -0.75
C SER A 482 -29.04 -25.08 -1.68
N LYS A 483 -28.02 -25.42 -2.48
CA LYS A 483 -28.01 -26.64 -3.31
C LYS A 483 -27.70 -27.89 -2.47
N LYS A 484 -26.81 -27.79 -1.49
CA LYS A 484 -26.42 -28.89 -0.60
C LYS A 484 -27.49 -29.21 0.45
N PHE A 485 -28.21 -28.19 0.92
CA PHE A 485 -29.30 -28.31 1.89
C PHE A 485 -30.56 -27.62 1.37
N PRO A 486 -31.26 -28.23 0.39
CA PRO A 486 -32.49 -27.66 -0.15
C PRO A 486 -33.53 -27.42 0.95
N GLY A 487 -34.15 -26.25 0.95
CA GLY A 487 -35.16 -25.88 1.96
C GLY A 487 -34.61 -25.43 3.31
N ILE A 488 -33.29 -25.46 3.52
CA ILE A 488 -32.65 -24.94 4.74
C ILE A 488 -32.14 -23.51 4.55
N LYS A 489 -32.48 -22.62 5.48
CA LYS A 489 -32.10 -21.20 5.46
C LYS A 489 -31.04 -20.92 6.54
N PRO A 490 -29.75 -20.77 6.17
CA PRO A 490 -28.70 -20.46 7.14
C PRO A 490 -28.71 -18.97 7.52
N SER A 491 -28.61 -18.70 8.82
CA SER A 491 -28.42 -17.37 9.39
C SER A 491 -27.19 -17.36 10.29
N LEU A 492 -26.10 -16.77 9.82
CA LEU A 492 -24.88 -16.61 10.60
C LEU A 492 -25.08 -15.56 11.70
N ALA A 493 -24.77 -15.92 12.94
CA ALA A 493 -24.89 -15.02 14.08
C ALA A 493 -23.55 -14.33 14.37
N THR A 494 -23.55 -12.99 14.44
CA THR A 494 -22.36 -12.18 14.77
C THR A 494 -22.65 -11.13 15.86
N LEU A 495 -21.64 -10.39 16.29
CA LEU A 495 -21.72 -9.44 17.39
C LEU A 495 -22.90 -8.45 17.24
N ALA A 496 -23.75 -8.35 18.27
CA ALA A 496 -24.94 -7.50 18.24
C ALA A 496 -24.64 -6.00 18.04
N GLY A 497 -23.43 -5.55 18.42
CA GLY A 497 -22.96 -4.18 18.20
C GLY A 497 -22.90 -3.78 16.73
N ASN A 498 -22.61 -4.72 15.82
CA ASN A 498 -22.53 -4.46 14.39
C ASN A 498 -23.86 -3.94 13.80
N PHE A 499 -24.98 -4.34 14.40
CA PHE A 499 -26.32 -3.97 13.94
C PHE A 499 -26.81 -2.62 14.47
N ARG A 500 -25.98 -1.92 15.26
CA ARG A 500 -26.20 -0.53 15.68
C ARG A 500 -25.54 0.48 14.74
N LEU A 501 -24.64 0.02 13.87
CA LEU A 501 -23.91 0.89 12.95
C LEU A 501 -24.71 1.09 11.65
N PRO A 502 -24.90 2.35 11.21
CA PRO A 502 -25.63 2.67 9.98
C PRO A 502 -24.94 2.03 8.77
N VAL A 503 -25.75 1.62 7.79
CA VAL A 503 -25.36 0.95 6.53
C VAL A 503 -24.75 -0.45 6.74
N LEU A 504 -23.84 -0.63 7.71
CA LEU A 504 -23.26 -1.93 8.05
C LEU A 504 -24.34 -2.92 8.51
N ARG A 505 -25.30 -2.49 9.32
CA ARG A 505 -26.43 -3.34 9.74
C ARG A 505 -27.19 -3.91 8.54
N ASP A 506 -27.42 -3.09 7.51
CA ASP A 506 -28.19 -3.45 6.33
C ASP A 506 -27.39 -4.36 5.40
N TYR A 507 -26.09 -4.07 5.26
CA TYR A 507 -25.16 -4.94 4.56
C TYR A 507 -25.10 -6.34 5.17
N LEU A 508 -24.97 -6.45 6.50
CA LEU A 508 -24.96 -7.75 7.18
C LEU A 508 -26.32 -8.47 7.04
N MET A 509 -27.43 -7.76 7.26
CA MET A 509 -28.77 -8.32 7.09
C MET A 509 -29.03 -8.81 5.66
N SER A 510 -28.45 -8.17 4.65
CA SER A 510 -28.56 -8.61 3.24
C SER A 510 -27.93 -9.98 2.99
N GLY A 511 -26.87 -10.34 3.72
CA GLY A 511 -26.32 -11.70 3.76
C GLY A 511 -27.19 -12.70 4.55
N GLY A 512 -28.25 -12.24 5.22
CA GLY A 512 -29.04 -13.01 6.18
C GLY A 512 -28.32 -13.26 7.50
N ILE A 513 -27.34 -12.42 7.83
CA ILE A 513 -26.58 -12.43 9.08
C ILE A 513 -27.44 -11.76 10.16
N CYS A 514 -27.45 -12.32 11.36
CA CYS A 514 -28.24 -11.84 12.50
C CYS A 514 -27.37 -11.56 13.74
N PRO A 515 -27.87 -10.79 14.72
CA PRO A 515 -27.14 -10.55 15.95
C PRO A 515 -27.19 -11.78 16.87
N VAL A 516 -26.04 -12.14 17.46
CA VAL A 516 -25.88 -13.24 18.42
C VAL A 516 -26.46 -12.87 19.78
N ASN A 517 -27.79 -12.89 19.88
CA ASN A 517 -28.52 -12.71 21.15
C ASN A 517 -29.74 -13.64 21.21
N ARG A 518 -30.21 -13.91 22.44
CA ARG A 518 -31.29 -14.86 22.68
C ARG A 518 -32.55 -14.54 21.89
N HIS A 519 -33.00 -13.28 21.87
CA HIS A 519 -34.24 -12.88 21.20
C HIS A 519 -34.19 -13.13 19.69
N SER A 520 -33.04 -12.91 19.04
CA SER A 520 -32.92 -13.06 17.59
C SER A 520 -32.90 -14.54 17.18
N ILE A 521 -32.21 -15.36 17.98
CA ILE A 521 -32.16 -16.80 17.77
C ILE A 521 -33.54 -17.42 18.08
N ASP A 522 -34.20 -16.96 19.15
CA ASP A 522 -35.55 -17.39 19.51
C ASP A 522 -36.57 -17.12 18.40
N TYR A 523 -36.57 -15.90 17.85
CA TYR A 523 -37.42 -15.53 16.73
C TYR A 523 -37.20 -16.44 15.50
N LEU A 524 -35.94 -16.69 15.13
CA LEU A 524 -35.60 -17.53 13.98
C LEU A 524 -36.03 -19.00 14.17
N LEU A 525 -35.99 -19.51 15.41
CA LEU A 525 -36.33 -20.91 15.70
C LEU A 525 -37.81 -21.12 16.04
N SER A 526 -38.55 -20.09 16.45
CA SER A 526 -39.96 -20.20 16.87
C SER A 526 -40.96 -19.49 15.95
N CYS A 527 -40.62 -18.32 15.43
CA CYS A 527 -41.57 -17.45 14.72
C CYS A 527 -41.41 -17.49 13.20
N ASN A 528 -40.29 -18.02 12.70
CA ASN A 528 -39.95 -17.98 11.27
C ASN A 528 -40.21 -19.30 10.52
N GLY A 529 -41.11 -20.15 11.04
CA GLY A 529 -41.42 -21.46 10.47
C GLY A 529 -40.34 -22.52 10.67
N THR A 530 -40.34 -23.55 9.82
CA THR A 530 -39.36 -24.64 9.81
C THR A 530 -38.29 -24.44 8.75
N GLY A 531 -37.19 -25.20 8.82
CA GLY A 531 -36.07 -25.10 7.88
C GLY A 531 -35.07 -23.99 8.21
N ASN A 532 -35.12 -23.39 9.40
CA ASN A 532 -34.19 -22.35 9.83
C ASN A 532 -32.93 -22.98 10.45
N ALA A 533 -31.75 -22.54 10.03
CA ALA A 533 -30.46 -22.98 10.57
C ALA A 533 -29.67 -21.79 11.12
N VAL A 534 -29.62 -21.64 12.44
CA VAL A 534 -28.86 -20.56 13.08
C VAL A 534 -27.43 -21.02 13.32
N VAL A 535 -26.46 -20.34 12.71
CA VAL A 535 -25.04 -20.70 12.82
C VAL A 535 -24.39 -19.83 13.87
N ILE A 536 -23.85 -20.46 14.92
CA ILE A 536 -23.22 -19.80 16.05
C ILE A 536 -21.76 -20.22 16.10
N VAL A 537 -20.85 -19.25 16.05
CA VAL A 537 -19.43 -19.51 16.32
C VAL A 537 -19.24 -19.57 17.84
N VAL A 538 -19.32 -20.77 18.39
CA VAL A 538 -19.60 -20.97 19.82
C VAL A 538 -18.45 -20.50 20.72
N GLY A 539 -17.20 -20.65 20.30
CA GLY A 539 -16.06 -20.16 21.05
C GLY A 539 -15.89 -18.64 21.00
N GLY A 540 -16.45 -17.98 19.98
CA GLY A 540 -16.46 -16.53 19.83
C GLY A 540 -15.06 -15.90 19.93
N ALA A 541 -14.99 -14.72 20.54
CA ALA A 541 -13.75 -13.98 20.73
C ALA A 541 -12.69 -14.71 21.59
N ALA A 542 -13.05 -15.76 22.35
CA ALA A 542 -12.06 -16.53 23.09
C ALA A 542 -11.23 -17.40 22.14
N GLU A 543 -11.88 -18.10 21.21
CA GLU A 543 -11.17 -18.89 20.19
C GLU A 543 -10.36 -17.99 19.25
N SER A 544 -10.87 -16.80 18.90
CA SER A 544 -10.13 -15.88 18.03
C SER A 544 -8.83 -15.37 18.65
N LEU A 545 -8.75 -15.24 19.98
CA LEU A 545 -7.57 -14.76 20.70
C LEU A 545 -6.48 -15.81 20.87
N HIS A 546 -6.84 -17.08 20.72
CA HIS A 546 -5.96 -18.22 20.74
C HIS A 546 -5.82 -18.81 19.33
N CYS A 547 -6.02 -18.02 18.28
CA CYS A 547 -5.85 -18.48 16.92
C CYS A 547 -4.36 -18.54 16.58
N ALA A 548 -3.84 -19.74 16.30
CA ALA A 548 -2.47 -19.92 15.82
C ALA A 548 -2.40 -21.03 14.77
N PRO A 549 -1.51 -20.91 13.76
CA PRO A 549 -1.32 -21.97 12.78
C PRO A 549 -0.98 -23.32 13.42
N GLY A 550 -1.56 -24.38 12.90
CA GLY A 550 -1.42 -25.75 13.41
C GLY A 550 -2.15 -26.04 14.73
N MET A 551 -2.80 -25.04 15.35
CA MET A 551 -3.50 -25.21 16.63
C MET A 551 -4.99 -25.50 16.41
N ASN A 552 -5.48 -26.63 16.92
CA ASN A 552 -6.88 -27.07 16.79
C ASN A 552 -7.60 -27.10 18.16
N SER A 553 -7.59 -25.98 18.87
CA SER A 553 -8.24 -25.86 20.18
C SER A 553 -9.61 -25.18 20.09
N VAL A 554 -10.63 -25.77 20.73
CA VAL A 554 -11.99 -25.22 20.79
C VAL A 554 -12.40 -24.86 22.21
N THR A 555 -13.11 -23.75 22.38
CA THR A 555 -13.59 -23.26 23.69
C THR A 555 -15.05 -23.65 23.89
N LEU A 556 -15.29 -24.85 24.44
CA LEU A 556 -16.63 -25.43 24.55
C LEU A 556 -17.12 -25.72 25.98
N LYS A 557 -16.23 -26.12 26.90
CA LYS A 557 -16.58 -26.71 28.22
C LYS A 557 -17.68 -25.96 28.99
N ASN A 558 -17.65 -24.62 28.95
CA ASN A 558 -18.56 -23.75 29.69
C ASN A 558 -19.61 -23.03 28.80
N ARG A 559 -19.68 -23.33 27.50
CA ARG A 559 -20.55 -22.64 26.52
C ARG A 559 -21.88 -23.39 26.32
N LYS A 560 -22.65 -23.63 27.38
CA LYS A 560 -23.87 -24.47 27.33
C LYS A 560 -25.16 -23.74 26.87
N GLY A 561 -25.09 -22.42 26.64
CA GLY A 561 -26.26 -21.59 26.35
C GLY A 561 -27.01 -21.95 25.07
N PHE A 562 -26.28 -22.29 23.99
CA PHE A 562 -26.89 -22.67 22.72
C PHE A 562 -27.59 -24.04 22.80
N VAL A 563 -27.03 -24.99 23.56
CA VAL A 563 -27.65 -26.29 23.84
C VAL A 563 -28.94 -26.11 24.63
N LYS A 564 -28.93 -25.28 25.68
CA LYS A 564 -30.13 -24.93 26.44
C LYS A 564 -31.21 -24.35 25.53
N LEU A 565 -30.84 -23.47 24.61
CA LEU A 565 -31.78 -22.85 23.68
C LEU A 565 -32.34 -23.86 22.66
N ALA A 566 -31.50 -24.75 22.13
CA ALA A 566 -31.91 -25.84 21.25
C ALA A 566 -32.97 -26.74 21.92
N LEU A 567 -32.72 -27.16 23.16
CA LEU A 567 -33.66 -27.95 23.96
C LEU A 567 -34.97 -27.20 24.22
N GLN A 568 -34.92 -25.91 24.53
CA GLN A 568 -36.11 -25.08 24.76
C GLN A 568 -36.97 -24.90 23.50
N LYS A 569 -36.39 -25.06 22.33
CA LYS A 569 -37.03 -24.77 21.04
C LYS A 569 -37.29 -26.03 20.21
N GLY A 570 -36.93 -27.21 20.70
CA GLY A 570 -37.00 -28.46 19.93
C GLY A 570 -36.17 -28.40 18.64
N SER A 571 -35.07 -27.65 18.63
CA SER A 571 -34.20 -27.49 17.47
C SER A 571 -33.02 -28.46 17.54
N ASP A 572 -32.67 -29.09 16.42
CA ASP A 572 -31.59 -30.07 16.36
C ASP A 572 -30.22 -29.37 16.38
N LEU A 573 -29.24 -29.98 17.07
CA LEU A 573 -27.87 -29.46 17.16
C LEU A 573 -26.99 -30.09 16.08
N VAL A 574 -26.29 -29.25 15.32
CA VAL A 574 -25.39 -29.70 14.25
C VAL A 574 -23.98 -29.18 14.51
N PRO A 575 -22.99 -30.05 14.81
CA PRO A 575 -21.61 -29.62 14.94
C PRO A 575 -21.03 -29.27 13.55
N VAL A 576 -20.30 -28.17 13.47
CA VAL A 576 -19.60 -27.74 12.25
C VAL A 576 -18.15 -27.42 12.60
N TYR A 577 -17.22 -28.01 11.85
CA TYR A 577 -15.78 -27.78 12.02
C TYR A 577 -15.15 -27.25 10.74
N SER A 578 -14.22 -26.30 10.86
CA SER A 578 -13.47 -25.68 9.78
C SER A 578 -11.99 -26.03 9.92
N PHE A 579 -11.43 -26.67 8.90
CA PHE A 579 -10.00 -26.97 8.81
C PHE A 579 -9.30 -25.82 8.07
N GLY A 580 -8.13 -25.41 8.54
CA GLY A 580 -7.33 -24.33 7.92
C GLY A 580 -7.70 -22.90 8.34
N GLU A 581 -8.80 -22.70 9.07
CA GLU A 581 -9.26 -21.37 9.51
C GLU A 581 -8.21 -20.66 10.41
N ASN A 582 -7.56 -21.43 11.29
CA ASN A 582 -6.54 -20.90 12.20
C ASN A 582 -5.19 -20.63 11.52
N ASP A 583 -4.98 -21.14 10.31
CA ASP A 583 -3.76 -20.95 9.52
C ASP A 583 -3.81 -19.68 8.65
N ALA A 584 -4.98 -19.02 8.57
CA ALA A 584 -5.19 -17.83 7.75
C ALA A 584 -4.32 -16.64 8.17
N TYR A 585 -3.92 -16.57 9.45
CA TYR A 585 -3.10 -15.50 10.01
C TYR A 585 -2.16 -16.00 11.10
N LYS A 586 -0.98 -15.37 11.23
CA LYS A 586 -0.14 -15.52 12.42
C LYS A 586 -0.48 -14.45 13.44
N GLN A 587 -1.05 -14.84 14.57
CA GLN A 587 -1.39 -13.93 15.66
C GLN A 587 -0.24 -13.77 16.65
N VAL A 588 -0.07 -12.57 17.22
CA VAL A 588 0.73 -12.37 18.42
C VAL A 588 -0.11 -12.78 19.63
N ILE A 589 0.33 -13.84 20.33
CA ILE A 589 -0.31 -14.35 21.54
C ILE A 589 0.45 -13.79 22.75
N PHE A 590 -0.22 -12.96 23.55
CA PHE A 590 0.35 -12.46 24.81
C PHE A 590 0.29 -13.51 25.91
N GLU A 591 1.40 -13.70 26.63
CA GLU A 591 1.52 -14.61 27.77
C GLU A 591 0.64 -14.18 28.96
N GLU A 592 0.16 -15.16 29.72
CA GLU A 592 -0.62 -14.93 30.95
C GLU A 592 0.23 -14.22 32.01
N GLY A 593 -0.34 -13.21 32.68
CA GLY A 593 0.36 -12.39 33.68
C GLY A 593 0.96 -11.08 33.16
N THR A 594 1.07 -10.89 31.84
CA THR A 594 1.61 -9.65 31.25
C THR A 594 0.63 -8.46 31.31
N CYS A 595 1.14 -7.23 31.38
CA CYS A 595 0.31 -6.03 31.36
C CYS A 595 -0.52 -5.91 30.06
N TRP A 596 0.04 -6.37 28.93
CA TRP A 596 -0.62 -6.42 27.63
C TRP A 596 -1.78 -7.41 27.61
N LYS A 597 -1.65 -8.59 28.24
CA LYS A 597 -2.75 -9.52 28.39
C LYS A 597 -3.87 -8.96 29.29
N ALA A 598 -3.51 -8.25 30.36
CA ALA A 598 -4.48 -7.58 31.23
C ALA A 598 -5.24 -6.48 30.49
N LEU A 599 -4.55 -5.67 29.68
CA LEU A 599 -5.15 -4.65 28.83
C LEU A 599 -6.08 -5.29 27.76
N GLN A 600 -5.63 -6.36 27.11
CA GLN A 600 -6.43 -7.10 26.13
C GLN A 600 -7.71 -7.68 26.74
N LYS A 601 -7.63 -8.31 27.93
CA LYS A 601 -8.79 -8.81 28.69
C LYS A 601 -9.74 -7.67 29.10
N ARG A 602 -9.21 -6.49 29.48
CA ARG A 602 -10.02 -5.32 29.84
C ARG A 602 -10.76 -4.74 28.63
N LEU A 603 -10.10 -4.61 27.48
CA LEU A 603 -10.72 -4.19 26.23
C LEU A 603 -11.79 -5.18 25.76
N GLN A 604 -11.52 -6.50 25.85
CA GLN A 604 -12.50 -7.55 25.55
C GLN A 604 -13.78 -7.39 26.39
N LYS A 605 -13.64 -7.10 27.69
CA LYS A 605 -14.77 -6.94 28.61
C LYS A 605 -15.58 -5.68 28.33
N MET A 606 -14.93 -4.60 27.87
CA MET A 606 -15.61 -3.33 27.54
C MET A 606 -16.29 -3.35 26.17
N LEU A 607 -15.61 -3.89 25.14
CA LEU A 607 -16.04 -3.79 23.75
C LEU A 607 -16.77 -5.04 23.24
N GLY A 608 -16.73 -6.15 23.98
CA GLY A 608 -17.28 -7.45 23.55
C GLY A 608 -16.42 -8.18 22.51
N PHE A 609 -15.33 -7.55 22.05
CA PHE A 609 -14.28 -8.12 21.22
C PHE A 609 -12.93 -7.55 21.66
N ALA A 610 -11.84 -8.31 21.47
CA ALA A 610 -10.48 -7.81 21.69
C ALA A 610 -9.77 -7.68 20.33
N PRO A 611 -9.07 -6.57 20.06
CA PRO A 611 -8.23 -6.45 18.88
C PRO A 611 -7.17 -7.57 18.89
N CYS A 612 -7.15 -8.38 17.83
CA CYS A 612 -6.07 -9.33 17.59
C CYS A 612 -4.96 -8.60 16.83
N LEU A 613 -3.71 -8.73 17.30
CA LEU A 613 -2.54 -8.33 16.52
C LEU A 613 -2.11 -9.53 15.68
N PHE A 614 -2.07 -9.39 14.36
CA PHE A 614 -1.75 -10.49 13.46
C PHE A 614 -1.01 -10.01 12.20
N TYR A 615 -0.25 -10.91 11.58
CA TYR A 615 0.46 -10.69 10.32
C TYR A 615 0.36 -11.94 9.43
N GLY A 616 0.42 -11.77 8.11
CA GLY A 616 0.50 -12.89 7.15
C GLY A 616 1.95 -13.39 7.02
N SER A 617 2.16 -14.67 6.71
CA SER A 617 3.51 -15.21 6.41
C SER A 617 3.55 -15.90 5.05
N ALA A 618 4.64 -15.63 4.32
CA ALA A 618 5.00 -16.30 3.08
C ALA A 618 5.86 -17.55 3.35
N TRP A 619 5.76 -18.54 2.46
CA TRP A 619 6.47 -19.81 2.45
C TRP A 619 7.94 -19.65 2.01
N GLY A 620 8.77 -20.67 2.29
CA GLY A 620 10.19 -20.72 1.91
C GLY A 620 10.44 -20.60 0.41
N ILE A 621 11.66 -20.17 0.04
CA ILE A 621 12.07 -19.95 -1.35
C ILE A 621 12.05 -21.30 -2.10
N PRO A 622 11.33 -21.41 -3.24
CA PRO A 622 11.30 -22.63 -4.03
C PRO A 622 12.67 -22.90 -4.69
N ILE A 623 13.18 -24.12 -4.55
CA ILE A 623 14.27 -24.62 -5.39
C ILE A 623 13.66 -24.94 -6.75
N THR A 624 14.15 -24.29 -7.80
CA THR A 624 13.63 -24.47 -9.16
C THR A 624 14.22 -25.75 -9.74
N VAL A 625 13.40 -26.79 -9.89
CA VAL A 625 13.75 -28.05 -10.55
C VAL A 625 13.20 -28.06 -11.98
N PRO A 626 13.99 -28.46 -13.00
CA PRO A 626 13.50 -28.66 -14.36
C PRO A 626 12.55 -29.86 -14.42
N LYS A 627 11.53 -29.81 -15.28
CA LYS A 627 10.67 -30.97 -15.55
C LYS A 627 11.43 -31.97 -16.43
N ILE A 628 11.69 -33.16 -15.91
CA ILE A 628 12.38 -34.27 -16.60
C ILE A 628 11.51 -35.52 -16.42
N GLU A 629 11.16 -36.20 -17.51
CA GLU A 629 10.23 -37.35 -17.46
C GLU A 629 10.90 -38.60 -16.86
N HIS A 630 12.21 -38.79 -17.06
CA HIS A 630 13.01 -39.87 -16.49
C HIS A 630 14.32 -39.32 -15.90
N PRO A 631 14.33 -38.79 -14.66
CA PRO A 631 15.53 -38.25 -14.06
C PRO A 631 16.54 -39.36 -13.76
N THR A 632 17.82 -39.13 -14.06
CA THR A 632 18.90 -40.04 -13.68
C THR A 632 19.15 -39.99 -12.17
N VAL A 633 19.68 -41.07 -11.59
CA VAL A 633 20.02 -41.14 -10.16
C VAL A 633 20.94 -39.98 -9.75
N GLU A 634 21.95 -39.67 -10.58
CA GLU A 634 22.88 -38.55 -10.38
C GLU A 634 22.18 -37.17 -10.35
N MET A 635 21.12 -36.97 -11.15
CA MET A 635 20.33 -35.74 -11.12
C MET A 635 19.48 -35.63 -9.85
N VAL A 636 18.89 -36.75 -9.41
CA VAL A 636 18.11 -36.80 -8.16
C VAL A 636 19.01 -36.49 -6.98
N ASP A 637 20.21 -37.09 -6.93
CA ASP A 637 21.20 -36.85 -5.88
C ASP A 637 21.68 -35.39 -5.86
N LEU A 638 21.93 -34.79 -7.02
CA LEU A 638 22.31 -33.38 -7.13
C LEU A 638 21.24 -32.44 -6.55
N TYR A 639 19.96 -32.65 -6.91
CA TYR A 639 18.87 -31.80 -6.42
C TYR A 639 18.54 -32.05 -4.94
N HIS A 640 18.72 -33.28 -4.48
CA HIS A 640 18.61 -33.64 -3.07
C HIS A 640 19.73 -32.98 -2.24
N GLU A 641 20.98 -32.96 -2.72
CA GLU A 641 22.10 -32.25 -2.08
C GLU A 641 21.85 -30.73 -2.02
N MET A 642 21.33 -30.14 -3.11
CA MET A 642 20.93 -28.73 -3.15
C MET A 642 19.83 -28.40 -2.12
N TYR A 643 18.88 -29.33 -1.92
CA TYR A 643 17.82 -29.21 -0.91
C TYR A 643 18.36 -29.26 0.51
N VAL A 644 19.22 -30.25 0.82
CA VAL A 644 19.88 -30.40 2.12
C VAL A 644 20.71 -29.16 2.46
N ARG A 645 21.50 -28.65 1.49
CA ARG A 645 22.32 -27.44 1.67
C ARG A 645 21.49 -26.18 1.90
N SER A 646 20.36 -26.05 1.22
CA SER A 646 19.43 -24.94 1.42
C SER A 646 18.78 -24.98 2.82
N LEU A 647 18.48 -26.18 3.32
CA LEU A 647 17.92 -26.41 4.64
C LEU A 647 18.92 -26.05 5.76
N GLN A 648 20.18 -26.45 5.61
CA GLN A 648 21.27 -26.10 6.52
C GLN A 648 21.52 -24.59 6.55
N CYS A 649 21.58 -23.95 5.39
CA CYS A 649 21.79 -22.50 5.29
C CYS A 649 20.65 -21.70 5.93
N LEU A 650 19.41 -22.22 5.87
CA LEU A 650 18.25 -21.66 6.55
C LEU A 650 18.35 -21.83 8.08
N PHE A 651 18.78 -23.00 8.56
CA PHE A 651 19.01 -23.23 9.98
C PHE A 651 20.11 -22.31 10.53
N ASP A 652 21.28 -22.27 9.90
CA ASP A 652 22.42 -21.45 10.35
C ASP A 652 22.10 -19.95 10.36
N LYS A 653 21.33 -19.47 9.38
CA LYS A 653 20.94 -18.06 9.28
C LYS A 653 20.00 -17.61 10.39
N TYR A 654 19.23 -18.52 10.98
CA TYR A 654 18.16 -18.16 11.92
C TYR A 654 18.32 -18.79 13.32
N LYS A 655 19.25 -19.72 13.54
CA LYS A 655 19.37 -20.48 14.81
C LYS A 655 19.54 -19.58 16.04
N THR A 656 20.38 -18.55 15.99
CA THR A 656 20.56 -17.60 17.11
C THR A 656 19.37 -16.70 17.36
N ARG A 657 18.58 -16.40 16.31
CA ARG A 657 17.33 -15.63 16.43
C ARG A 657 16.26 -16.40 17.20
N PHE A 658 16.35 -17.72 17.25
CA PHE A 658 15.40 -18.61 17.92
C PHE A 658 15.99 -19.31 19.16
N GLY A 659 17.07 -18.77 19.72
CA GLY A 659 17.59 -19.19 21.03
C GLY A 659 18.56 -20.38 21.01
N LEU A 660 18.99 -20.84 19.83
CA LEU A 660 20.06 -21.84 19.70
C LEU A 660 21.43 -21.15 19.65
N LYS A 661 22.48 -21.85 20.08
CA LYS A 661 23.85 -21.30 20.09
C LYS A 661 24.42 -21.27 18.67
N GLU A 662 25.38 -20.39 18.43
CA GLU A 662 26.05 -20.30 17.13
C GLU A 662 26.81 -21.60 16.78
N SER A 663 27.23 -22.35 17.80
CA SER A 663 27.87 -23.66 17.69
C SER A 663 26.90 -24.81 17.38
N ASP A 664 25.59 -24.59 17.45
CA ASP A 664 24.61 -25.67 17.23
C ASP A 664 24.49 -25.94 15.73
N ILE A 665 24.46 -27.22 15.35
CA ILE A 665 24.51 -27.69 13.97
C ILE A 665 23.27 -28.55 13.69
N LEU A 666 22.68 -28.39 12.50
CA LEU A 666 21.58 -29.24 12.04
C LEU A 666 22.12 -30.60 11.58
N HIS A 667 21.89 -31.65 12.37
CA HIS A 667 22.20 -33.03 11.99
C HIS A 667 21.09 -33.61 11.10
N ILE A 668 21.44 -33.99 9.87
CA ILE A 668 20.53 -34.62 8.90
C ILE A 668 21.02 -36.06 8.69
N HIS A 669 20.21 -37.04 9.07
CA HIS A 669 20.50 -38.46 8.85
C HIS A 669 19.89 -38.89 7.52
N LEU A 670 20.73 -39.39 6.60
CA LEU A 670 20.30 -39.95 5.34
C LEU A 670 20.37 -41.48 5.45
N GLU A 671 19.22 -42.15 5.49
CA GLU A 671 19.17 -43.61 5.34
C GLU A 671 19.48 -43.97 3.88
N GLN A 672 20.48 -44.81 3.65
CA GLN A 672 20.68 -45.46 2.35
C GLN A 672 19.54 -46.46 2.13
N GLN A 673 18.57 -46.11 1.28
CA GLN A 673 17.58 -47.07 0.80
C GLN A 673 18.12 -47.87 -0.38
N LEU A 674 18.11 -49.19 -0.16
CA LEU A 674 18.43 -50.28 -1.05
C LEU A 674 17.61 -50.28 -2.36
N GLU A 675 18.25 -50.83 -3.38
CA GLU A 675 17.70 -51.34 -4.64
C GLU A 675 16.36 -52.08 -4.45
N SER A 676 15.22 -51.53 -4.90
CA SER A 676 13.96 -52.31 -5.01
C SER A 676 12.91 -51.75 -5.98
N TRP A 677 13.29 -51.21 -7.15
CA TRP A 677 12.33 -50.82 -8.19
C TRP A 677 12.71 -51.36 -9.58
N GLY A 678 12.97 -52.66 -9.64
CA GLY A 678 13.17 -53.40 -10.88
C GLY A 678 12.47 -54.75 -10.82
N GLN A 679 11.14 -54.76 -10.77
CA GLN A 679 10.29 -55.88 -11.21
C GLN A 679 8.82 -55.47 -11.06
N LEU A 680 8.17 -55.20 -12.21
CA LEU A 680 6.76 -55.49 -12.55
C LEU A 680 6.40 -54.69 -13.82
N GLU A 681 7.06 -55.05 -14.94
CA GLU A 681 6.46 -54.92 -16.27
C GLU A 681 5.97 -56.32 -16.67
N ASN A 682 4.65 -56.44 -16.89
CA ASN A 682 4.03 -57.32 -17.87
C ASN A 682 2.76 -56.62 -18.35
#